data_AF-A0A2G8SGP1-F1
#
_entry.id   AF-A0A2G8SGP1-F1
#
_cell.length_a   1.000
_cell.length_b   1.000
_cell.length_c   1.000
_cell.angle_alpha   90.00
_cell.angle_beta   90.00
_cell.angle_gamma   90.00
#
_symmetry.space_group_name_H-M   'P 1'
#
loop_
_entity.id
_entity.type
_entity.pdbx_description
1 polymer ?
#
loop_
_entity_poly.entity_id
_entity_poly.type
_entity_poly.pdbx_seq_one_letter_code
_entity_poly.pdbx_strand_id
1 'polypeptide(L)'
;MASSTLTVLDVGLDSPNTLPDTVGNDAHIAMHSLKGKAARSWQDLPAEIVRHVSHVAYWLIVNYYLLDLSANAYIPKTWEPRELWPQRLAFTTFRDAVQMAHLRKLVPWWKHHLENHAFWNKAVAILDPMGVYNHLTVIQPTATAGSNCAVAQRVPMQHHFNNMLAVSCLVCRVNCPYNSEGLCVGSEKHRSITSWFGQIRACKEHQKSASFCGVCLREAPRIELEEDYAQGMPVCCVENEDDETWPKVEATCRTCRAEYFWRRVSMRPEWQIAVDQRLGPGLDWETRQSMESFIDLGEGIIREVLQLAEEKHWLRSYTKISDMLQQALAASRFTSRVEAGEAYGSDEELSEDEMEDPEMMSLTEDAGGVRELAINDWVRNRILDGHWISPADDFYNNTEYGHHRLAPARHPCPWNRRAIYEGALEDGQGDEAQELPHPRPKTHNVPHPPTFHLAQQTYYAFQRQMREILFPPMRNLVRKFVMEATFDGSDAAMRAHNTTIEEIVNELRDESVWYNGVDWFEVRQNRLALEEEERRRIHEQEKERDEDDSSSSSRSGGSHTTSPVLSTTTLQTTPSPPPVNKDDDAAAVVSPISGVPPAAPLHFSHLHSPSLRPSELLRPIPYVPIMTEHMPHYSREALSVVWKEACAPLWQCQCSICERAMMNANMAASETVPTQAQLAQGQQQPPSTQQWSWMVARAGARRGAGRRAEGGGERWVPLMGGEYR
;
A
#
# COMPACT_ATOMS: atom_id res chain seq x y z
N MET A 1 18.95 -16.04 23.96
CA MET A 1 19.85 -17.04 23.32
C MET A 1 19.23 -18.42 23.49
N ALA A 2 19.35 -19.24 22.43
CA ALA A 2 18.80 -20.59 22.21
C ALA A 2 17.25 -20.68 22.07
N SER A 3 16.82 -20.51 20.81
CA SER A 3 15.48 -20.83 20.30
C SER A 3 15.43 -22.30 19.88
N SER A 4 14.28 -22.95 20.02
CA SER A 4 13.99 -24.23 19.35
C SER A 4 12.61 -24.13 18.71
N THR A 5 12.64 -23.98 17.40
CA THR A 5 11.52 -24.05 16.45
C THR A 5 11.06 -25.49 16.27
N LEU A 6 9.75 -25.72 16.37
CA LEU A 6 9.09 -26.90 15.79
C LEU A 6 7.88 -26.44 14.99
N THR A 7 8.04 -26.45 13.67
CA THR A 7 6.97 -26.59 12.68
C THR A 7 6.49 -28.04 12.67
N VAL A 8 5.22 -28.30 12.30
CA VAL A 8 4.75 -29.40 11.42
C VAL A 8 3.20 -29.44 11.33
N LEU A 9 2.73 -29.14 10.11
CA LEU A 9 1.72 -29.82 9.26
C LEU A 9 0.28 -30.11 9.74
N ASP A 10 -0.63 -29.30 9.20
CA ASP A 10 -1.78 -29.61 8.33
C ASP A 10 -2.13 -31.10 8.05
N VAL A 11 -3.36 -31.51 8.39
CA VAL A 11 -4.08 -32.66 7.79
C VAL A 11 -5.57 -32.33 7.70
N GLY A 12 -6.09 -32.41 6.48
CA GLY A 12 -7.43 -31.98 6.08
C GLY A 12 -8.60 -32.91 6.42
N LEU A 13 -9.77 -32.33 6.19
CA LEU A 13 -11.12 -32.89 6.22
C LEU A 13 -11.35 -33.88 5.07
N ASP A 14 -12.08 -34.97 5.34
CA ASP A 14 -13.09 -35.52 4.42
C ASP A 14 -14.08 -36.44 5.17
N SER A 15 -15.33 -36.47 4.68
CA SER A 15 -16.54 -37.06 5.30
C SER A 15 -17.07 -38.29 4.49
N PRO A 16 -18.31 -38.82 4.64
CA PRO A 16 -18.61 -40.12 5.27
C PRO A 16 -19.31 -41.17 4.35
N ASN A 17 -19.73 -42.30 4.96
CA ASN A 17 -20.71 -43.33 4.54
C ASN A 17 -20.31 -44.47 3.58
N THR A 18 -20.41 -45.72 4.07
CA THR A 18 -21.15 -46.84 3.45
C THR A 18 -21.39 -47.97 4.47
N LEU A 19 -22.66 -48.30 4.73
CA LEU A 19 -23.14 -49.59 5.28
C LEU A 19 -23.25 -50.63 4.13
N PRO A 20 -23.36 -51.94 4.44
CA PRO A 20 -24.71 -52.53 4.38
C PRO A 20 -25.04 -53.60 5.45
N ASP A 21 -26.36 -53.81 5.56
CA ASP A 21 -27.14 -54.69 6.44
C ASP A 21 -26.87 -56.21 6.34
N THR A 22 -27.17 -56.99 7.40
CA THR A 22 -28.32 -57.94 7.46
C THR A 22 -28.26 -58.95 8.64
N VAL A 23 -29.38 -59.01 9.40
CA VAL A 23 -30.13 -60.19 9.90
C VAL A 23 -29.53 -61.15 10.97
N GLY A 24 -30.15 -61.16 12.17
CA GLY A 24 -30.92 -62.32 12.68
C GLY A 24 -30.26 -63.38 13.59
N ASN A 25 -30.61 -63.31 14.88
CA ASN A 25 -30.96 -64.35 15.86
C ASN A 25 -30.25 -65.73 15.98
N ASP A 26 -29.97 -66.03 17.26
CA ASP A 26 -30.08 -67.31 17.98
C ASP A 26 -28.97 -68.39 17.90
N ALA A 27 -28.22 -68.42 19.01
CA ALA A 27 -27.97 -69.57 19.90
C ALA A 27 -26.87 -70.60 19.60
N HIS A 28 -26.05 -70.77 20.64
CA HIS A 28 -25.14 -71.87 21.00
C HIS A 28 -23.88 -72.11 20.17
N ILE A 29 -22.71 -71.90 20.80
CA ILE A 29 -21.71 -72.97 21.01
C ILE A 29 -20.84 -72.63 22.24
N ALA A 30 -20.83 -73.61 23.15
CA ALA A 30 -19.97 -73.94 24.28
C ALA A 30 -18.81 -73.02 24.70
N MET A 31 -18.78 -72.81 26.03
CA MET A 31 -17.58 -72.59 26.82
C MET A 31 -16.41 -73.46 26.35
N HIS A 32 -15.32 -72.82 25.94
CA HIS A 32 -13.98 -73.34 26.23
C HIS A 32 -13.28 -72.37 27.17
N SER A 33 -13.15 -72.85 28.41
CA SER A 33 -12.29 -72.31 29.45
C SER A 33 -10.85 -72.16 28.94
N LEU A 34 -10.41 -70.93 28.68
CA LEU A 34 -9.00 -70.56 28.66
C LEU A 34 -8.71 -69.71 29.90
N LYS A 35 -8.26 -70.40 30.95
CA LYS A 35 -7.59 -69.85 32.13
C LYS A 35 -6.32 -69.11 31.67
N GLY A 36 -6.31 -67.79 31.79
CA GLY A 36 -5.09 -66.99 31.60
C GLY A 36 -5.36 -65.50 31.62
N LYS A 37 -5.30 -64.89 32.81
CA LYS A 37 -5.24 -63.44 33.10
C LYS A 37 -6.05 -62.56 32.13
N ALA A 38 -7.34 -62.40 32.41
CA ALA A 38 -8.11 -61.27 31.89
C ALA A 38 -7.36 -59.97 32.21
N ALA A 39 -6.91 -59.27 31.17
CA ALA A 39 -6.50 -57.88 31.30
C ALA A 39 -7.74 -57.14 31.82
N ARG A 40 -7.73 -56.77 33.10
CA ARG A 40 -8.80 -55.99 33.72
C ARG A 40 -8.92 -54.71 32.91
N SER A 41 -10.03 -54.55 32.20
CA SER A 41 -10.31 -53.32 31.49
C SER A 41 -10.66 -52.24 32.53
N TRP A 42 -10.52 -50.96 32.18
CA TRP A 42 -10.93 -49.84 33.04
C TRP A 42 -12.38 -49.96 33.53
N GLN A 43 -13.22 -50.72 32.83
CA GLN A 43 -14.63 -50.96 33.14
C GLN A 43 -14.83 -51.96 34.29
N ASP A 44 -13.80 -52.75 34.65
CA ASP A 44 -13.86 -53.77 35.72
C ASP A 44 -13.42 -53.22 37.09
N LEU A 45 -13.00 -51.96 37.16
CA LEU A 45 -12.67 -51.29 38.41
C LEU A 45 -13.95 -50.84 39.13
N PRO A 46 -14.04 -50.97 40.47
CA PRO A 46 -15.11 -50.35 41.24
C PRO A 46 -15.28 -48.89 40.85
N ALA A 47 -16.53 -48.44 40.69
CA ALA A 47 -16.86 -47.06 40.28
C ALA A 47 -16.12 -46.02 41.13
N GLU A 48 -15.89 -46.31 42.40
CA GLU A 48 -15.14 -45.47 43.34
C GLU A 48 -13.67 -45.27 42.96
N ILE A 49 -13.02 -46.31 42.41
CA ILE A 49 -11.63 -46.27 41.95
C ILE A 49 -11.55 -45.52 40.62
N VAL A 50 -12.47 -45.77 39.69
CA VAL A 50 -12.55 -45.00 38.43
C VAL A 50 -12.78 -43.52 38.73
N ARG A 51 -13.65 -43.21 39.70
CA ARG A 51 -13.90 -41.85 40.19
C ARG A 51 -12.64 -41.22 40.80
N HIS A 52 -11.89 -41.95 41.62
CA HIS A 52 -10.64 -41.47 42.21
C HIS A 52 -9.55 -41.24 41.17
N VAL A 53 -9.32 -42.19 40.26
CA VAL A 53 -8.29 -42.04 39.21
C VAL A 53 -8.64 -40.90 38.27
N SER A 54 -9.91 -40.76 37.89
CA SER A 54 -10.39 -39.62 37.10
C SER A 54 -10.21 -38.31 37.87
N HIS A 55 -10.56 -38.27 39.17
CA HIS A 55 -10.36 -37.10 40.03
C HIS A 55 -8.89 -36.66 40.09
N VAL A 56 -7.96 -37.60 40.29
CA VAL A 56 -6.52 -37.31 40.34
C VAL A 56 -6.00 -36.85 38.99
N ALA A 57 -6.41 -37.50 37.89
CA ALA A 57 -6.02 -37.12 36.53
C ALA A 57 -6.50 -35.71 36.19
N TYR A 58 -7.77 -35.39 36.45
CA TYR A 58 -8.33 -34.06 36.19
C TYR A 58 -7.68 -32.99 37.07
N TRP A 59 -7.43 -33.30 38.34
CA TRP A 59 -6.72 -32.39 39.22
C TRP A 59 -5.31 -32.09 38.71
N LEU A 60 -4.56 -33.10 38.26
CA LEU A 60 -3.23 -32.90 37.65
C LEU A 60 -3.30 -32.03 36.38
N ILE A 61 -4.27 -32.29 35.49
CA ILE A 61 -4.43 -31.50 34.26
C ILE A 61 -4.75 -30.03 34.59
N VAL A 62 -5.65 -29.78 35.53
CA VAL A 62 -6.03 -28.41 35.94
C VAL A 62 -4.85 -27.68 36.57
N ASN A 63 -4.06 -28.35 37.43
CA ASN A 63 -2.86 -27.74 38.00
C ASN A 63 -1.79 -27.47 36.94
N TYR A 64 -1.57 -28.40 36.01
CA TYR A 64 -0.65 -28.17 34.90
C TYR A 64 -1.10 -26.99 34.03
N TYR A 65 -2.40 -26.90 33.74
CA TYR A 65 -2.98 -25.78 33.01
C TYR A 65 -2.79 -24.44 33.75
N LEU A 66 -3.03 -24.40 35.07
CA LEU A 66 -2.79 -23.19 35.88
C LEU A 66 -1.30 -22.81 35.95
N LEU A 67 -0.40 -23.81 36.01
CA LEU A 67 1.04 -23.57 35.97
C LEU A 67 1.46 -22.98 34.61
N ASP A 68 0.96 -23.55 33.52
CA ASP A 68 1.17 -23.05 32.16
C ASP A 68 0.63 -21.61 32.00
N LEU A 69 -0.59 -21.35 32.46
CA LEU A 69 -1.15 -19.99 32.50
C LEU A 69 -0.29 -19.03 33.31
N SER A 70 0.22 -19.45 34.46
CA SER A 70 1.08 -18.58 35.29
C SER A 70 2.40 -18.23 34.61
N ALA A 71 2.93 -19.12 33.76
CA ALA A 71 4.19 -18.94 33.04
C ALA A 71 4.01 -18.15 31.74
N ASN A 72 2.96 -18.43 30.98
CA ASN A 72 2.83 -18.01 29.58
C ASN A 72 1.71 -16.99 29.32
N ALA A 73 0.73 -16.85 30.23
CA ALA A 73 -0.37 -15.93 29.99
C ALA A 73 0.07 -14.47 30.12
N TYR A 74 -0.47 -13.63 29.24
CA TYR A 74 -0.16 -12.21 29.15
C TYR A 74 -0.32 -11.47 30.48
N ILE A 75 0.69 -10.69 30.86
CA ILE A 75 0.70 -9.79 32.01
C ILE A 75 1.08 -8.40 31.50
N PRO A 76 0.22 -7.38 31.64
CA PRO A 76 0.56 -6.01 31.27
C PRO A 76 1.86 -5.55 31.92
N LYS A 77 2.76 -4.92 31.15
CA LYS A 77 4.06 -4.41 31.64
C LYS A 77 3.92 -3.42 32.79
N THR A 78 2.77 -2.76 32.88
CA THR A 78 2.48 -1.88 34.01
C THR A 78 2.58 -2.59 35.37
N TRP A 79 2.40 -3.91 35.42
CA TRP A 79 2.49 -4.72 36.65
C TRP A 79 3.90 -5.33 36.88
N GLU A 80 4.88 -5.01 36.02
CA GLU A 80 6.24 -5.52 36.12
C GLU A 80 7.05 -5.00 37.34
N PRO A 81 6.92 -3.73 37.76
CA PRO A 81 7.66 -3.23 38.92
C PRO A 81 7.40 -4.05 40.18
N ARG A 82 8.47 -4.28 40.96
CA ARG A 82 8.46 -5.21 42.10
C ARG A 82 7.54 -4.76 43.22
N GLU A 83 7.41 -3.45 43.41
CA GLU A 83 6.56 -2.81 44.42
C GLU A 83 5.08 -3.17 44.22
N LEU A 84 4.72 -3.54 42.99
CA LEU A 84 3.35 -3.77 42.53
C LEU A 84 3.03 -5.26 42.42
N TRP A 85 3.91 -6.13 42.95
CA TRP A 85 3.71 -7.58 43.04
C TRP A 85 2.36 -8.01 43.66
N PRO A 86 1.88 -7.40 44.75
CA PRO A 86 0.60 -7.76 45.37
C PRO A 86 -0.59 -7.50 44.44
N GLN A 87 -0.60 -6.35 43.77
CA GLN A 87 -1.63 -5.98 42.80
C GLN A 87 -1.55 -6.86 41.55
N ARG A 88 -0.32 -7.16 41.09
CA ARG A 88 -0.07 -8.16 40.03
C ARG A 88 -0.64 -9.51 40.40
N LEU A 89 -0.45 -9.96 41.64
CA LEU A 89 -0.96 -11.24 42.12
C LEU A 89 -2.50 -11.25 42.14
N ALA A 90 -3.14 -10.14 42.52
CA ALA A 90 -4.58 -9.98 42.45
C ALA A 90 -5.09 -10.01 40.99
N PHE A 91 -4.52 -9.17 40.12
CA PHE A 91 -4.84 -9.13 38.70
C PHE A 91 -4.73 -10.51 38.02
N THR A 92 -3.60 -11.19 38.20
CA THR A 92 -3.36 -12.52 37.61
C THR A 92 -4.31 -13.57 38.18
N THR A 93 -4.60 -13.55 39.48
CA THR A 93 -5.54 -14.50 40.08
C THR A 93 -6.96 -14.30 39.55
N PHE A 94 -7.43 -13.06 39.41
CA PHE A 94 -8.75 -12.80 38.84
C PHE A 94 -8.81 -13.16 37.34
N ARG A 95 -7.73 -12.94 36.59
CA ARG A 95 -7.62 -13.34 35.18
C ARG A 95 -7.70 -14.86 35.05
N ASP A 96 -6.97 -15.58 35.89
CA ASP A 96 -6.95 -17.04 35.91
C ASP A 96 -8.31 -17.62 36.34
N ALA A 97 -9.05 -16.90 37.20
CA ALA A 97 -10.42 -17.28 37.56
C ALA A 97 -11.38 -17.25 36.35
N VAL A 98 -11.20 -16.30 35.43
CA VAL A 98 -11.95 -16.25 34.15
C VAL A 98 -11.60 -17.47 33.29
N GLN A 99 -10.31 -17.83 33.19
CA GLN A 99 -9.88 -19.03 32.45
C GLN A 99 -10.43 -20.33 33.06
N MET A 100 -10.42 -20.44 34.39
CA MET A 100 -11.05 -21.55 35.12
C MET A 100 -12.56 -21.65 34.83
N ALA A 101 -13.25 -20.51 34.73
CA ALA A 101 -14.66 -20.47 34.35
C ALA A 101 -14.89 -20.88 32.89
N HIS A 102 -13.96 -20.59 31.98
CA HIS A 102 -14.00 -21.06 30.58
C HIS A 102 -13.78 -22.57 30.49
N LEU A 103 -12.79 -23.13 31.19
CA LEU A 103 -12.53 -24.57 31.22
C LEU A 103 -13.77 -25.36 31.67
N ARG A 104 -14.50 -24.83 32.66
CA ARG A 104 -15.78 -25.39 33.12
C ARG A 104 -16.86 -25.43 32.05
N LYS A 105 -16.90 -24.44 31.14
CA LYS A 105 -17.87 -24.40 30.02
C LYS A 105 -17.50 -25.41 28.93
N LEU A 106 -16.21 -25.57 28.66
CA LEU A 106 -15.70 -26.50 27.64
C LEU A 106 -15.86 -27.96 28.05
N VAL A 107 -15.71 -28.25 29.35
CA VAL A 107 -15.70 -29.61 29.88
C VAL A 107 -16.72 -29.78 31.02
N PRO A 108 -18.03 -29.89 30.74
CA PRO A 108 -19.07 -29.88 31.76
C PRO A 108 -18.96 -31.00 32.79
N TRP A 109 -18.42 -32.16 32.41
CA TRP A 109 -18.20 -33.29 33.32
C TRP A 109 -17.11 -33.03 34.37
N TRP A 110 -16.27 -32.01 34.19
CA TRP A 110 -15.27 -31.59 35.20
C TRP A 110 -15.83 -30.59 36.21
N LYS A 111 -17.08 -30.15 36.06
CA LYS A 111 -17.69 -29.11 36.87
C LYS A 111 -17.48 -29.32 38.37
N HIS A 112 -17.77 -30.50 38.89
CA HIS A 112 -17.62 -30.80 40.31
C HIS A 112 -16.16 -30.72 40.80
N HIS A 113 -15.19 -31.13 39.97
CA HIS A 113 -13.76 -31.04 40.32
C HIS A 113 -13.27 -29.60 40.26
N LEU A 114 -13.70 -28.85 39.25
CA LEU A 114 -13.34 -27.44 39.08
C LEU A 114 -13.91 -26.58 40.20
N GLU A 115 -15.16 -26.82 40.64
CA GLU A 115 -15.81 -26.06 41.73
C GLU A 115 -15.13 -26.25 43.10
N ASN A 116 -14.50 -27.41 43.32
CA ASN A 116 -13.82 -27.75 44.57
C ASN A 116 -12.28 -27.63 44.48
N HIS A 117 -11.76 -27.10 43.37
CA HIS A 117 -10.32 -26.96 43.17
C HIS A 117 -9.69 -26.00 44.20
N ALA A 118 -8.48 -26.32 44.69
CA ALA A 118 -7.79 -25.54 45.71
C ALA A 118 -7.50 -24.08 45.30
N PHE A 119 -7.45 -23.81 43.99
CA PHE A 119 -7.34 -22.47 43.40
C PHE A 119 -8.36 -21.49 43.99
N TRP A 120 -9.61 -21.92 44.22
CA TRP A 120 -10.65 -21.02 44.72
C TRP A 120 -10.41 -20.57 46.15
N ASN A 121 -9.72 -21.35 46.99
CA ASN A 121 -9.29 -20.90 48.31
C ASN A 121 -8.31 -19.72 48.20
N LYS A 122 -7.35 -19.80 47.26
CA LYS A 122 -6.42 -18.71 46.96
C LYS A 122 -7.17 -17.48 46.43
N ALA A 123 -8.08 -17.68 45.48
CA ALA A 123 -8.85 -16.59 44.88
C ALA A 123 -9.73 -15.86 45.90
N VAL A 124 -10.38 -16.60 46.82
CA VAL A 124 -11.14 -16.04 47.94
C VAL A 124 -10.22 -15.26 48.89
N ALA A 125 -9.07 -15.81 49.28
CA ALA A 125 -8.14 -15.14 50.17
C ALA A 125 -7.56 -13.84 49.58
N ILE A 126 -7.44 -13.76 48.25
CA ILE A 126 -7.03 -12.53 47.55
C ILE A 126 -8.20 -11.53 47.46
N LEU A 127 -9.42 -12.04 47.21
CA LEU A 127 -10.60 -11.19 47.12
C LEU A 127 -10.99 -10.59 48.48
N ASP A 128 -10.93 -11.37 49.56
CA ASP A 128 -11.26 -10.98 50.93
C ASP A 128 -10.10 -11.36 51.89
N PRO A 129 -9.01 -10.57 51.91
CA PRO A 129 -7.81 -10.87 52.70
C PRO A 129 -8.06 -10.87 54.21
N MET A 130 -9.05 -10.12 54.67
CA MET A 130 -9.42 -10.04 56.09
C MET A 130 -10.48 -11.09 56.48
N GLY A 131 -11.03 -11.84 55.50
CA GLY A 131 -12.02 -12.88 55.75
C GLY A 131 -13.34 -12.35 56.32
N VAL A 132 -13.70 -11.10 56.00
CA VAL A 132 -14.93 -10.43 56.47
C VAL A 132 -16.16 -11.26 56.18
N TYR A 133 -16.20 -11.94 55.02
CA TYR A 133 -17.34 -12.70 54.53
C TYR A 133 -17.17 -14.21 54.64
N ASN A 134 -16.14 -14.71 55.32
CA ASN A 134 -15.94 -16.15 55.53
C ASN A 134 -17.15 -16.84 56.17
N HIS A 135 -17.90 -16.13 57.02
CA HIS A 135 -19.13 -16.63 57.64
C HIS A 135 -20.23 -16.99 56.62
N LEU A 136 -20.21 -16.39 55.41
CA LEU A 136 -21.15 -16.69 54.33
C LEU A 136 -20.80 -17.96 53.54
N THR A 137 -19.68 -18.62 53.86
CA THR A 137 -19.33 -19.93 53.27
C THR A 137 -20.18 -21.07 53.84
N VAL A 138 -20.98 -20.80 54.88
CA VAL A 138 -21.88 -21.78 55.51
C VAL A 138 -23.28 -21.20 55.55
N ILE A 139 -24.22 -21.85 54.87
CA ILE A 139 -25.64 -21.52 54.90
C ILE A 139 -26.29 -22.33 56.02
N GLN A 140 -26.83 -21.64 57.02
CA GLN A 140 -27.70 -22.25 58.01
C GLN A 140 -29.16 -22.09 57.55
N PRO A 141 -29.88 -23.17 57.21
CA PRO A 141 -31.28 -23.08 56.86
C PRO A 141 -32.07 -22.53 58.04
N THR A 142 -32.96 -21.57 57.81
CA THR A 142 -33.89 -21.10 58.84
C THR A 142 -34.79 -22.27 59.22
N ALA A 143 -34.85 -22.61 60.51
CA ALA A 143 -35.72 -23.69 60.99
C ALA A 143 -37.19 -23.28 60.79
N THR A 144 -37.78 -23.64 59.66
CA THR A 144 -39.24 -23.56 59.48
C THR A 144 -39.90 -24.55 60.43
N ALA A 145 -40.96 -24.09 61.09
CA ALA A 145 -41.65 -24.72 62.21
C ALA A 145 -41.74 -26.26 62.10
N GLY A 146 -40.89 -26.96 62.87
CA GLY A 146 -41.03 -28.40 63.13
C GLY A 146 -39.83 -29.30 62.81
N SER A 147 -38.77 -28.81 62.14
CA SER A 147 -37.58 -29.64 61.87
C SER A 147 -36.36 -29.19 62.68
N ASN A 148 -35.94 -29.99 63.65
CA ASN A 148 -34.73 -29.78 64.46
C ASN A 148 -33.44 -30.26 63.74
N CYS A 149 -33.51 -30.64 62.46
CA CYS A 149 -32.39 -31.18 61.69
C CYS A 149 -32.03 -30.32 60.47
N ALA A 150 -31.92 -29.00 60.64
CA ALA A 150 -31.33 -28.15 59.61
C ALA A 150 -29.80 -28.33 59.61
N VAL A 151 -29.29 -29.17 58.70
CA VAL A 151 -27.84 -29.37 58.53
C VAL A 151 -27.25 -28.15 57.83
N ALA A 152 -26.22 -27.56 58.44
CA ALA A 152 -25.49 -26.44 57.85
C ALA A 152 -24.84 -26.88 56.51
N GLN A 153 -25.14 -26.17 55.43
CA GLN A 153 -24.64 -26.49 54.10
C GLN A 153 -23.42 -25.60 53.80
N ARG A 154 -22.27 -26.22 53.47
CA ARG A 154 -21.08 -25.50 53.05
C ARG A 154 -21.18 -25.13 51.57
N VAL A 155 -20.99 -23.86 51.26
CA VAL A 155 -20.94 -23.34 49.89
C VAL A 155 -19.57 -23.65 49.29
N PRO A 156 -19.48 -24.23 48.08
CA PRO A 156 -18.20 -24.41 47.40
C PRO A 156 -17.50 -23.06 47.22
N MET A 157 -16.17 -23.04 47.37
CA MET A 157 -15.39 -21.79 47.34
C MET A 157 -15.50 -21.05 46.02
N GLN A 158 -15.72 -21.77 44.91
CA GLN A 158 -16.01 -21.18 43.61
C GLN A 158 -17.30 -20.34 43.63
N HIS A 159 -18.37 -20.85 44.23
CA HIS A 159 -19.63 -20.12 44.35
C HIS A 159 -19.49 -18.92 45.28
N HIS A 160 -18.79 -19.11 46.40
CA HIS A 160 -18.52 -18.02 47.33
C HIS A 160 -17.72 -16.89 46.67
N PHE A 161 -16.65 -17.24 45.93
CA PHE A 161 -15.86 -16.29 45.14
C PHE A 161 -16.73 -15.51 44.14
N ASN A 162 -17.54 -16.20 43.34
CA ASN A 162 -18.39 -15.54 42.35
C ASN A 162 -19.44 -14.62 42.99
N ASN A 163 -20.03 -15.04 44.11
CA ASN A 163 -21.00 -14.22 44.82
C ASN A 163 -20.36 -12.93 45.35
N MET A 164 -19.15 -13.02 45.92
CA MET A 164 -18.41 -11.85 46.37
C MET A 164 -17.96 -10.98 45.21
N LEU A 165 -17.39 -11.57 44.15
CA LEU A 165 -16.93 -10.85 42.98
C LEU A 165 -18.09 -10.10 42.31
N ALA A 166 -19.27 -10.72 42.26
CA ALA A 166 -20.47 -10.09 41.72
C ALA A 166 -20.89 -8.84 42.51
N VAL A 167 -20.52 -8.66 43.77
CA VAL A 167 -20.87 -7.43 44.51
C VAL A 167 -19.67 -6.54 44.78
N SER A 168 -18.50 -6.85 44.23
CA SER A 168 -17.27 -6.12 44.50
C SER A 168 -16.85 -5.27 43.30
N CYS A 169 -16.20 -4.13 43.58
CA CYS A 169 -15.50 -3.35 42.57
C CYS A 169 -14.19 -4.04 42.23
N LEU A 170 -14.09 -4.64 41.03
CA LEU A 170 -12.87 -5.37 40.65
C LEU A 170 -11.63 -4.47 40.60
N VAL A 171 -11.80 -3.21 40.19
CA VAL A 171 -10.71 -2.21 40.12
C VAL A 171 -10.11 -1.97 41.51
N CYS A 172 -10.93 -1.66 42.52
CA CYS A 172 -10.46 -1.53 43.91
C CYS A 172 -9.75 -2.80 44.40
N ARG A 173 -10.28 -4.00 44.09
CA ARG A 173 -9.68 -5.26 44.56
C ARG A 173 -8.33 -5.57 43.93
N VAL A 174 -8.08 -5.07 42.71
CA VAL A 174 -6.78 -5.18 42.06
C VAL A 174 -5.79 -4.17 42.64
N ASN A 175 -6.20 -2.91 42.85
CA ASN A 175 -5.29 -1.83 43.28
C ASN A 175 -5.01 -1.83 44.80
N CYS A 176 -5.97 -2.26 45.61
CA CYS A 176 -5.88 -2.34 47.08
C CYS A 176 -6.07 -3.79 47.60
N PRO A 177 -5.16 -4.73 47.28
CA PRO A 177 -5.35 -6.15 47.58
C PRO A 177 -5.26 -6.51 49.08
N TYR A 178 -4.82 -5.58 49.93
CA TYR A 178 -4.53 -5.83 51.35
C TYR A 178 -5.67 -5.48 52.30
N ASN A 179 -6.53 -4.54 51.91
CA ASN A 179 -7.63 -4.07 52.73
C ASN A 179 -8.96 -4.67 52.22
N SER A 180 -10.08 -4.27 52.81
CA SER A 180 -11.44 -4.66 52.40
C SER A 180 -12.07 -3.67 51.41
N GLU A 181 -11.31 -2.72 50.88
CA GLU A 181 -11.79 -1.69 49.97
C GLU A 181 -12.31 -2.31 48.68
N GLY A 182 -13.44 -1.82 48.17
CA GLY A 182 -14.05 -2.40 46.98
C GLY A 182 -14.92 -3.63 47.22
N LEU A 183 -14.90 -4.24 48.40
CA LEU A 183 -15.80 -5.36 48.72
C LEU A 183 -17.23 -4.88 48.92
N CYS A 184 -18.21 -5.56 48.30
CA CYS A 184 -19.65 -5.28 48.44
C CYS A 184 -20.11 -3.86 48.05
N VAL A 185 -19.28 -3.09 47.31
CA VAL A 185 -19.61 -1.76 46.79
C VAL A 185 -19.80 -1.74 45.27
N GLY A 186 -19.59 -2.87 44.60
CA GLY A 186 -19.81 -3.02 43.17
C GLY A 186 -21.28 -2.98 42.82
N SER A 187 -21.66 -2.13 41.86
CA SER A 187 -23.05 -1.91 41.48
C SER A 187 -23.33 -2.44 40.08
N GLU A 188 -24.54 -2.99 39.90
CA GLU A 188 -25.03 -3.37 38.58
C GLU A 188 -25.21 -2.16 37.65
N LYS A 189 -25.41 -0.97 38.22
CA LYS A 189 -25.52 0.28 37.45
C LYS A 189 -24.18 0.81 36.97
N HIS A 190 -23.06 0.27 37.47
CA HIS A 190 -21.71 0.74 37.19
C HIS A 190 -20.93 -0.43 36.61
N ARG A 191 -21.19 -0.72 35.33
CA ARG A 191 -20.58 -1.82 34.60
C ARG A 191 -19.65 -1.25 33.53
N SER A 192 -18.44 -1.77 33.46
CA SER A 192 -17.46 -1.39 32.44
C SER A 192 -16.94 -2.63 31.73
N ILE A 193 -16.65 -2.51 30.44
CA ILE A 193 -16.06 -3.60 29.64
C ILE A 193 -14.54 -3.46 29.66
N THR A 194 -13.86 -4.60 29.81
CA THR A 194 -12.41 -4.69 29.95
C THR A 194 -11.88 -5.73 28.97
N SER A 195 -10.64 -5.59 28.54
CA SER A 195 -10.05 -6.47 27.52
C SER A 195 -9.97 -7.93 27.97
N TRP A 196 -9.77 -8.19 29.27
CA TRP A 196 -9.48 -9.53 29.78
C TRP A 196 -10.57 -10.13 30.67
N PHE A 197 -11.36 -9.29 31.34
CA PHE A 197 -12.36 -9.75 32.32
C PHE A 197 -13.79 -9.63 31.79
N GLY A 198 -13.96 -9.13 30.56
CA GLY A 198 -15.27 -8.83 30.00
C GLY A 198 -15.94 -7.72 30.80
N GLN A 199 -17.21 -7.92 31.15
CA GLN A 199 -17.98 -6.94 31.91
C GLN A 199 -17.73 -7.09 33.41
N ILE A 200 -17.19 -6.03 34.02
CA ILE A 200 -16.89 -5.97 35.45
C ILE A 200 -17.86 -5.02 36.14
N ARG A 201 -18.05 -5.18 37.45
CA ARG A 201 -18.76 -4.22 38.28
C ARG A 201 -17.76 -3.30 38.96
N ALA A 202 -18.13 -2.03 39.02
CA ALA A 202 -17.35 -0.94 39.59
C ALA A 202 -18.11 -0.29 40.76
N CYS A 203 -17.38 0.39 41.64
CA CYS A 203 -17.97 1.26 42.64
C CYS A 203 -18.37 2.59 42.00
N LYS A 204 -19.00 3.48 42.77
CA LYS A 204 -19.40 4.82 42.31
C LYS A 204 -18.20 5.68 41.86
N GLU A 205 -17.02 5.48 42.47
CA GLU A 205 -15.82 6.24 42.14
C GLU A 205 -15.22 5.80 40.79
N HIS A 206 -15.23 4.48 40.53
CA HIS A 206 -14.80 3.89 39.26
C HIS A 206 -15.90 3.83 38.19
N GLN A 207 -17.00 4.56 38.36
CA GLN A 207 -18.00 4.73 37.30
C GLN A 207 -17.56 5.76 36.25
N LYS A 208 -16.69 6.72 36.62
CA LYS A 208 -16.28 7.81 35.73
C LYS A 208 -15.41 7.27 34.58
N SER A 209 -15.60 7.84 33.39
CA SER A 209 -14.68 7.61 32.27
C SER A 209 -13.25 7.95 32.69
N ALA A 210 -12.28 7.18 32.20
CA ALA A 210 -10.86 7.33 32.51
C ALA A 210 -10.46 7.23 34.00
N SER A 211 -11.35 6.75 34.89
CA SER A 211 -10.98 6.50 36.30
C SER A 211 -10.03 5.30 36.49
N PHE A 212 -9.93 4.42 35.49
CA PHE A 212 -8.99 3.30 35.45
C PHE A 212 -8.75 2.86 34.01
N CYS A 213 -7.70 2.07 33.79
CA CYS A 213 -7.38 1.48 32.50
C CYS A 213 -8.15 0.17 32.28
N GLY A 214 -8.95 0.07 31.22
CA GLY A 214 -9.72 -1.14 30.90
C GLY A 214 -8.88 -2.34 30.42
N VAL A 215 -7.58 -2.16 30.20
CA VAL A 215 -6.64 -3.24 29.85
C VAL A 215 -5.98 -3.82 31.10
N CYS A 216 -5.33 -2.98 31.91
CA CYS A 216 -4.56 -3.45 33.08
C CYS A 216 -5.28 -3.31 34.41
N LEU A 217 -6.45 -2.66 34.45
CA LEU A 217 -7.23 -2.33 35.65
C LEU A 217 -6.50 -1.44 36.66
N ARG A 218 -5.41 -0.77 36.26
CA ARG A 218 -4.80 0.24 37.11
C ARG A 218 -5.73 1.43 37.28
N GLU A 219 -5.90 1.83 38.53
CA GLU A 219 -6.64 3.03 38.91
C GLU A 219 -5.84 4.29 38.52
N ALA A 220 -6.52 5.26 37.93
CA ALA A 220 -5.95 6.58 37.68
C ALA A 220 -5.91 7.37 38.99
N PRO A 221 -4.86 8.19 39.24
CA PRO A 221 -4.78 9.01 40.44
C PRO A 221 -6.03 9.88 40.61
N ARG A 222 -6.51 10.01 41.84
CA ARG A 222 -7.58 10.96 42.16
C ARG A 222 -6.96 12.35 42.09
N ILE A 223 -7.58 13.26 41.34
CA ILE A 223 -7.12 14.63 41.03
C ILE A 223 -6.75 15.46 42.29
N GLU A 224 -7.11 15.03 43.49
CA GLU A 224 -6.90 15.76 44.75
C GLU A 224 -5.63 15.40 45.55
N LEU A 225 -4.79 14.44 45.12
CA LEU A 225 -3.58 14.05 45.86
C LEU A 225 -2.28 14.19 45.04
N GLU A 226 -1.67 15.37 45.11
CA GLU A 226 -0.30 15.63 44.62
C GLU A 226 0.77 14.72 45.29
N GLU A 227 0.49 14.15 46.47
CA GLU A 227 1.42 13.28 47.19
C GLU A 227 1.59 11.89 46.56
N ASP A 228 0.59 11.39 45.81
CA ASP A 228 0.64 10.09 45.12
C ASP A 228 1.56 10.11 43.88
N TYR A 229 1.82 11.30 43.32
CA TYR A 229 2.83 11.49 42.27
C TYR A 229 4.25 11.12 42.76
N ALA A 230 4.51 11.26 44.05
CA ALA A 230 5.83 11.04 44.64
C ALA A 230 6.11 9.56 44.99
N GLN A 231 5.09 8.70 45.05
CA GLN A 231 5.22 7.30 45.53
C GLN A 231 5.27 6.23 44.43
N GLY A 232 5.11 6.58 43.16
CA GLY A 232 5.49 5.71 42.04
C GLY A 232 4.51 5.68 40.87
N MET A 233 4.94 6.25 39.75
CA MET A 233 4.39 6.13 38.39
C MET A 233 2.87 6.35 38.27
N PRO A 234 2.41 7.62 38.29
CA PRO A 234 1.00 7.94 38.09
C PRO A 234 0.50 7.36 36.77
N VAL A 235 -0.65 6.70 36.83
CA VAL A 235 -1.27 6.04 35.68
C VAL A 235 -2.17 7.05 35.00
N CYS A 236 -1.65 7.69 33.95
CA CYS A 236 -2.47 8.55 33.10
C CYS A 236 -3.40 7.65 32.26
N CYS A 237 -4.67 7.61 32.63
CA CYS A 237 -5.73 7.00 31.84
C CYS A 237 -6.47 8.10 31.09
N VAL A 238 -6.75 7.86 29.83
CA VAL A 238 -7.53 8.76 28.98
C VAL A 238 -8.44 7.92 28.10
N GLU A 239 -9.41 8.58 27.46
CA GLU A 239 -10.40 7.94 26.60
C GLU A 239 -9.73 7.13 25.49
N ASN A 240 -10.36 6.00 25.13
CA ASN A 240 -9.84 5.09 24.11
C ASN A 240 -10.55 5.30 22.77
N GLU A 241 -9.82 5.80 21.77
CA GLU A 241 -10.32 5.91 20.40
C GLU A 241 -10.07 4.63 19.57
N ASP A 242 -9.12 3.77 19.98
CA ASP A 242 -8.79 2.53 19.29
C ASP A 242 -9.72 1.37 19.65
N ASP A 243 -10.92 1.39 19.08
CA ASP A 243 -11.92 0.30 19.19
C ASP A 243 -11.51 -0.97 18.43
N GLU A 244 -10.54 -0.88 17.50
CA GLU A 244 -10.03 -2.04 16.77
C GLU A 244 -9.12 -2.91 17.64
N THR A 245 -8.21 -2.27 18.38
CA THR A 245 -7.29 -2.95 19.29
C THR A 245 -7.98 -3.30 20.61
N TRP A 246 -8.80 -2.40 21.15
CA TRP A 246 -9.49 -2.59 22.43
C TRP A 246 -10.99 -2.31 22.31
N PRO A 247 -11.76 -3.24 21.73
CA PRO A 247 -13.18 -3.02 21.49
C PRO A 247 -13.96 -2.80 22.79
N LYS A 248 -14.75 -1.73 22.82
CA LYS A 248 -15.63 -1.32 23.94
C LYS A 248 -14.90 -1.00 25.24
N VAL A 249 -13.57 -0.86 25.22
CA VAL A 249 -12.82 -0.36 26.37
C VAL A 249 -12.95 1.15 26.40
N GLU A 250 -13.37 1.71 27.54
CA GLU A 250 -13.63 3.15 27.66
C GLU A 250 -12.35 3.99 27.77
N ALA A 251 -11.32 3.45 28.43
CA ALA A 251 -10.08 4.17 28.68
C ALA A 251 -8.87 3.24 28.76
N THR A 252 -7.72 3.74 28.31
CA THR A 252 -6.45 3.02 28.36
C THR A 252 -5.37 3.90 28.99
N CYS A 253 -4.35 3.25 29.58
CA CYS A 253 -3.20 3.96 30.12
C CYS A 253 -2.04 3.99 29.13
N ARG A 254 -1.19 5.03 29.27
CA ARG A 254 0.04 5.22 28.50
C ARG A 254 0.88 3.94 28.33
N THR A 255 1.10 3.20 29.42
CA THR A 255 1.92 1.98 29.38
C THR A 255 1.29 0.88 28.53
N CYS A 256 -0.03 0.67 28.63
CA CYS A 256 -0.72 -0.34 27.82
C CYS A 256 -0.71 0.05 26.34
N ARG A 257 -0.87 1.34 26.03
CA ARG A 257 -0.77 1.85 24.67
C ARG A 257 0.60 1.67 24.06
N ALA A 258 1.65 2.13 24.76
CA ALA A 258 3.02 1.95 24.32
C ALA A 258 3.36 0.46 24.12
N GLU A 259 2.95 -0.40 25.05
CA GLU A 259 3.22 -1.84 24.96
C GLU A 259 2.57 -2.47 23.71
N TYR A 260 1.30 -2.19 23.45
CA TYR A 260 0.60 -2.73 22.29
C TYR A 260 1.10 -2.12 20.98
N PHE A 261 1.43 -0.83 20.97
CA PHE A 261 2.05 -0.16 19.82
C PHE A 261 3.35 -0.86 19.43
N TRP A 262 4.30 -0.99 20.36
CA TRP A 262 5.58 -1.64 20.09
C TRP A 262 5.45 -3.14 19.78
N ARG A 263 4.46 -3.81 20.37
CA ARG A 263 4.13 -5.19 20.02
C ARG A 263 3.65 -5.30 18.57
N ARG A 264 2.83 -4.35 18.11
CA ARG A 264 2.36 -4.30 16.72
C ARG A 264 3.50 -3.99 15.76
N VAL A 265 4.33 -3.00 16.06
CA VAL A 265 5.57 -2.68 15.31
C VAL A 265 6.43 -3.94 15.14
N SER A 266 6.58 -4.74 16.20
CA SER A 266 7.40 -5.95 16.18
C SER A 266 6.87 -7.06 15.25
N MET A 267 5.62 -6.98 14.77
CA MET A 267 5.04 -8.00 13.89
C MET A 267 5.52 -7.91 12.44
N ARG A 268 6.01 -6.74 12.01
CA ARG A 268 6.45 -6.49 10.62
C ARG A 268 7.80 -5.76 10.61
N PRO A 269 8.84 -6.28 9.93
CA PRO A 269 10.12 -5.60 9.81
C PRO A 269 9.99 -4.22 9.16
N GLU A 270 9.07 -4.05 8.22
CA GLU A 270 8.86 -2.77 7.53
C GLU A 270 8.43 -1.67 8.52
N TRP A 271 7.56 -2.00 9.49
CA TRP A 271 7.15 -1.07 10.52
C TRP A 271 8.28 -0.74 11.50
N GLN A 272 9.16 -1.68 11.80
CA GLN A 272 10.32 -1.42 12.66
C GLN A 272 11.22 -0.35 12.03
N ILE A 273 11.52 -0.48 10.74
CA ILE A 273 12.37 0.48 10.02
C ILE A 273 11.65 1.83 9.88
N ALA A 274 10.33 1.83 9.68
CA ALA A 274 9.57 3.06 9.52
C ALA A 274 9.51 3.92 10.79
N VAL A 275 9.53 3.32 11.99
CA VAL A 275 9.43 4.03 13.27
C VAL A 275 10.76 4.15 14.03
N ASP A 276 11.76 3.31 13.74
CA ASP A 276 13.04 3.30 14.46
C ASP A 276 14.06 4.26 13.81
N GLN A 277 14.35 5.34 14.53
CA GLN A 277 15.37 6.34 14.15
C GLN A 277 16.78 5.76 13.95
N ARG A 278 17.08 4.59 14.53
CA ARG A 278 18.41 3.97 14.47
C ARG A 278 18.61 3.13 13.21
N LEU A 279 17.53 2.73 12.54
CA LEU A 279 17.55 1.77 11.44
C LEU A 279 17.37 2.42 10.06
N GLY A 280 17.20 3.75 9.99
CA GLY A 280 16.96 4.44 8.72
C GLY A 280 17.19 5.96 8.78
N PRO A 281 16.80 6.70 7.73
CA PRO A 281 16.74 8.16 7.74
C PRO A 281 15.92 8.61 8.96
N GLY A 282 16.42 9.61 9.71
CA GLY A 282 15.85 10.00 11.01
C GLY A 282 14.32 10.15 10.98
N LEU A 283 13.61 9.75 12.03
CA LEU A 283 12.14 9.65 12.05
C LEU A 283 11.45 10.98 11.69
N ASP A 284 10.40 10.87 10.88
CA ASP A 284 9.62 12.00 10.39
C ASP A 284 8.92 12.70 11.55
N TRP A 285 8.80 14.02 11.49
CA TRP A 285 8.20 14.81 12.56
C TRP A 285 6.73 14.43 12.77
N GLU A 286 5.97 14.22 11.69
CA GLU A 286 4.53 13.90 11.74
C GLU A 286 4.32 12.49 12.30
N THR A 287 5.18 11.55 11.90
CA THR A 287 5.17 10.20 12.47
C THR A 287 5.49 10.21 13.97
N ARG A 288 6.48 10.99 14.40
CA ARG A 288 6.83 11.14 15.83
C ARG A 288 5.65 11.72 16.61
N GLN A 289 5.09 12.82 16.13
CA GLN A 289 3.95 13.48 16.77
C GLN A 289 2.73 12.56 16.84
N SER A 290 2.38 11.87 15.75
CA SER A 290 1.26 10.93 15.73
C SER A 290 1.45 9.77 16.71
N MET A 291 2.68 9.24 16.81
CA MET A 291 3.01 8.21 17.79
C MET A 291 2.90 8.73 19.24
N GLU A 292 3.38 9.94 19.51
CA GLU A 292 3.30 10.57 20.83
C GLU A 292 1.85 10.89 21.21
N SER A 293 1.06 11.49 20.32
CA SER A 293 -0.39 11.70 20.50
C SER A 293 -1.12 10.40 20.82
N PHE A 294 -0.84 9.32 20.09
CA PHE A 294 -1.43 8.01 20.40
C PHE A 294 -1.00 7.50 21.79
N ILE A 295 0.30 7.51 22.09
CA ILE A 295 0.82 6.92 23.34
C ILE A 295 0.43 7.75 24.57
N ASP A 296 0.44 9.07 24.48
CA ASP A 296 0.26 9.98 25.61
C ASP A 296 -1.20 10.46 25.74
N LEU A 297 -1.88 10.75 24.63
CA LEU A 297 -3.25 11.28 24.62
C LEU A 297 -4.32 10.25 24.21
N GLY A 298 -3.93 9.16 23.57
CA GLY A 298 -4.89 8.12 23.14
C GLY A 298 -5.66 8.45 21.90
N GLU A 299 -5.19 9.46 21.16
CA GLU A 299 -5.78 9.93 19.93
C GLU A 299 -5.42 8.99 18.78
N GLY A 300 -6.43 8.62 17.99
CA GLY A 300 -6.30 7.75 16.82
C GLY A 300 -6.15 6.26 17.15
N ILE A 301 -5.83 5.48 16.11
CA ILE A 301 -5.70 4.01 16.19
C ILE A 301 -4.30 3.55 15.77
N ILE A 302 -3.81 2.45 16.36
CA ILE A 302 -2.45 1.94 16.07
C ILE A 302 -2.23 1.73 14.57
N ARG A 303 -3.26 1.26 13.85
CA ARG A 303 -3.16 0.99 12.41
C ARG A 303 -2.86 2.26 11.61
N GLU A 304 -3.51 3.39 11.93
CA GLU A 304 -3.34 4.65 11.21
C GLU A 304 -1.96 5.24 11.45
N VAL A 305 -1.49 5.23 12.71
CA VAL A 305 -0.13 5.68 13.06
C VAL A 305 0.92 4.89 12.29
N LEU A 306 0.76 3.56 12.19
CA LEU A 306 1.71 2.71 11.46
C LEU A 306 1.61 2.88 9.94
N GLN A 307 0.42 3.13 9.39
CA GLN A 307 0.25 3.43 7.96
C GLN A 307 0.92 4.76 7.60
N LEU A 308 0.74 5.80 8.43
CA LEU A 308 1.42 7.08 8.27
C LEU A 308 2.95 6.90 8.32
N ALA A 309 3.45 6.15 9.30
CA ALA A 309 4.88 5.85 9.41
C ALA A 309 5.42 5.17 8.15
N GLU A 310 4.70 4.18 7.63
CA GLU A 310 5.07 3.43 6.43
C GLU A 310 5.08 4.34 5.18
N GLU A 311 4.08 5.22 5.02
CA GLU A 311 4.04 6.21 3.94
C GLU A 311 5.21 7.19 4.01
N LYS A 312 5.44 7.81 5.18
CA LYS A 312 6.49 8.80 5.37
C LYS A 312 7.88 8.20 5.22
N HIS A 313 8.06 6.95 5.66
CA HIS A 313 9.28 6.20 5.41
C HIS A 313 9.49 5.98 3.90
N TRP A 314 8.47 5.49 3.19
CA TRP A 314 8.56 5.26 1.74
C TRP A 314 8.92 6.54 0.98
N LEU A 315 8.25 7.66 1.28
CA LEU A 315 8.50 8.94 0.63
C LEU A 315 9.96 9.36 0.81
N ARG A 316 10.52 9.25 2.01
CA ARG A 316 11.90 9.68 2.29
C ARG A 316 12.95 8.71 1.77
N SER A 317 12.64 7.43 1.69
CA SER A 317 13.57 6.42 1.20
C SER A 317 13.65 6.35 -0.33
N TYR A 318 12.57 6.70 -1.03
CA TYR A 318 12.49 6.48 -2.48
C TYR A 318 12.25 7.75 -3.28
N THR A 319 11.96 8.89 -2.65
CA THR A 319 11.83 10.19 -3.34
C THR A 319 12.80 11.21 -2.77
N LYS A 320 12.95 12.36 -3.44
CA LYS A 320 13.79 13.48 -2.97
C LYS A 320 13.04 14.44 -2.03
N ILE A 321 11.98 13.96 -1.36
CA ILE A 321 11.13 14.82 -0.53
C ILE A 321 11.91 15.52 0.58
N SER A 322 12.88 14.86 1.24
CA SER A 322 13.68 15.48 2.29
C SER A 322 14.49 16.67 1.75
N ASP A 323 15.17 16.50 0.62
CA ASP A 323 15.98 17.55 0.01
C ASP A 323 15.10 18.69 -0.51
N MET A 324 13.99 18.36 -1.17
CA MET A 324 13.06 19.34 -1.72
C MET A 324 12.34 20.14 -0.62
N LEU A 325 12.01 19.50 0.51
CA LEU A 325 11.40 20.16 1.66
C LEU A 325 12.39 21.13 2.32
N GLN A 326 13.64 20.71 2.52
CA GLN A 326 14.70 21.59 3.03
C GLN A 326 14.93 22.80 2.12
N GLN A 327 14.98 22.59 0.80
CA GLN A 327 15.12 23.68 -0.17
C GLN A 327 13.92 24.62 -0.17
N ALA A 328 12.70 24.08 -0.09
CA ALA A 328 11.47 24.88 -0.03
C ALA A 328 11.39 25.73 1.23
N LEU A 329 11.75 25.17 2.40
CA LEU A 329 11.82 25.91 3.66
C LEU A 329 12.86 27.02 3.61
N ALA A 330 14.06 26.74 3.06
CA ALA A 330 15.10 27.74 2.87
C ALA A 330 14.64 28.87 1.93
N ALA A 331 13.95 28.53 0.83
CA ALA A 331 13.41 29.50 -0.13
C ALA A 331 12.30 30.36 0.49
N SER A 332 11.37 29.76 1.23
CA SER A 332 10.29 30.49 1.92
C SER A 332 10.86 31.53 2.89
N ARG A 333 11.90 31.18 3.64
CA ARG A 333 12.58 32.10 4.56
C ARG A 333 13.28 33.23 3.84
N PHE A 334 13.98 32.91 2.75
CA PHE A 334 14.64 33.92 1.94
C PHE A 334 13.62 34.94 1.41
N THR A 335 12.47 34.48 0.90
CA THR A 335 11.38 35.36 0.47
C THR A 335 10.85 36.21 1.62
N SER A 336 10.54 35.62 2.78
CA SER A 336 10.06 36.38 3.96
C SER A 336 11.05 37.44 4.43
N ARG A 337 12.37 37.18 4.39
CA ARG A 337 13.41 38.15 4.73
C ARG A 337 13.50 39.30 3.73
N VAL A 338 13.44 38.99 2.45
CA VAL A 338 13.42 40.00 1.38
C VAL A 338 12.19 40.89 1.52
N GLU A 339 11.03 40.31 1.83
CA GLU A 339 9.78 41.04 2.07
C GLU A 339 9.81 41.90 3.34
N ALA A 340 10.50 41.45 4.39
CA ALA A 340 10.70 42.20 5.63
C ALA A 340 11.72 43.36 5.50
N GLY A 341 12.41 43.49 4.36
CA GLY A 341 13.40 44.55 4.11
C GLY A 341 14.74 44.34 4.82
N GLU A 342 14.96 43.17 5.43
CA GLU A 342 16.20 42.79 6.10
C GLU A 342 17.19 42.17 5.10
N ALA A 343 17.65 42.98 4.14
CA ALA A 343 18.43 42.47 3.02
C ALA A 343 19.84 41.94 3.39
N TYR A 344 20.38 42.24 4.58
CA TYR A 344 21.76 41.88 4.98
C TYR A 344 21.96 41.80 6.52
N GLY A 345 21.13 41.04 7.23
CA GLY A 345 21.42 40.62 8.61
C GLY A 345 22.36 39.40 8.59
N SER A 346 23.44 39.40 9.38
CA SER A 346 24.41 38.30 9.43
C SER A 346 23.75 36.96 9.79
N ASP A 347 24.20 35.90 9.13
CA ASP A 347 23.77 34.48 9.22
C ASP A 347 23.88 33.85 10.63
N GLU A 348 24.20 34.64 11.66
CA GLU A 348 24.68 34.17 12.97
C GLU A 348 23.61 34.23 14.09
N GLU A 349 22.40 34.73 13.83
CA GLU A 349 21.33 34.86 14.83
C GLU A 349 20.13 33.92 14.62
N LEU A 350 20.22 32.92 13.73
CA LEU A 350 19.18 31.89 13.65
C LEU A 350 19.55 30.69 14.52
N SER A 351 18.84 30.54 15.64
CA SER A 351 18.78 29.26 16.33
C SER A 351 18.23 28.20 15.38
N GLU A 352 18.94 27.08 15.28
CA GLU A 352 18.53 25.85 14.58
C GLU A 352 17.08 25.45 14.94
N ASP A 353 16.63 25.83 16.13
CA ASP A 353 15.30 25.62 16.71
C ASP A 353 14.12 26.15 15.87
N GLU A 354 14.28 27.20 15.04
CA GLU A 354 13.19 27.65 14.16
C GLU A 354 13.01 26.74 12.93
N MET A 355 13.99 25.89 12.58
CA MET A 355 13.89 24.90 11.48
C MET A 355 13.02 23.69 11.80
N GLU A 356 12.63 23.52 13.06
CA GLU A 356 11.87 22.36 13.51
C GLU A 356 10.38 22.63 13.76
N ASP A 357 9.85 23.80 13.38
CA ASP A 357 8.42 24.12 13.54
C ASP A 357 7.53 23.12 12.75
N PRO A 358 6.77 22.25 13.44
CA PRO A 358 5.92 21.24 12.81
C PRO A 358 4.86 21.85 11.88
N GLU A 359 4.31 23.02 12.23
CA GLU A 359 3.24 23.66 11.47
C GLU A 359 3.78 24.18 10.13
N MET A 360 4.93 24.84 10.15
CA MET A 360 5.61 25.30 8.94
C MET A 360 6.03 24.14 8.01
N MET A 361 6.53 23.03 8.57
CA MET A 361 6.88 21.83 7.80
C MET A 361 5.66 21.22 7.13
N SER A 362 4.56 21.07 7.87
CA SER A 362 3.28 20.56 7.33
C SER A 362 2.74 21.40 6.18
N LEU A 363 2.68 22.72 6.38
CA LEU A 363 2.20 23.65 5.36
C LEU A 363 3.09 23.61 4.11
N THR A 364 4.40 23.53 4.27
CA THR A 364 5.33 23.50 3.13
C THR A 364 5.27 22.18 2.37
N GLU A 365 5.12 21.05 3.07
CA GLU A 365 5.04 19.72 2.46
C GLU A 365 3.79 19.56 1.59
N ASP A 366 2.61 19.81 2.16
CA ASP A 366 1.32 19.56 1.50
C ASP A 366 0.78 20.80 0.77
N ALA A 367 0.72 21.97 1.41
CA ALA A 367 0.18 23.18 0.78
C ALA A 367 1.19 23.84 -0.18
N GLY A 368 2.50 23.68 0.07
CA GLY A 368 3.57 24.08 -0.83
C GLY A 368 3.74 23.15 -2.04
N GLY A 369 3.05 22.01 -2.07
CA GLY A 369 3.10 21.06 -3.19
C GLY A 369 4.41 20.27 -3.31
N VAL A 370 5.28 20.33 -2.30
CA VAL A 370 6.59 19.64 -2.29
C VAL A 370 6.41 18.12 -2.40
N ARG A 371 5.42 17.56 -1.69
CA ARG A 371 5.08 16.13 -1.79
C ARG A 371 4.72 15.74 -3.23
N GLU A 372 3.89 16.55 -3.90
CA GLU A 372 3.52 16.30 -5.30
C GLU A 372 4.76 16.40 -6.21
N LEU A 373 5.59 17.43 -6.05
CA LEU A 373 6.83 17.59 -6.83
C LEU A 373 7.77 16.39 -6.66
N ALA A 374 7.98 15.91 -5.44
CA ALA A 374 8.83 14.76 -5.15
C ALA A 374 8.29 13.47 -5.79
N ILE A 375 6.96 13.25 -5.72
CA ILE A 375 6.31 12.12 -6.39
C ILE A 375 6.46 12.22 -7.91
N ASN A 376 6.33 13.41 -8.48
CA ASN A 376 6.48 13.61 -9.92
C ASN A 376 7.92 13.39 -10.39
N ASP A 377 8.92 13.88 -9.66
CA ASP A 377 10.32 13.60 -9.97
C ASP A 377 10.60 12.09 -9.90
N TRP A 378 10.14 11.41 -8.84
CA TRP A 378 10.30 9.96 -8.71
C TRP A 378 9.69 9.19 -9.89
N VAL A 379 8.44 9.47 -10.23
CA VAL A 379 7.75 8.86 -11.37
C VAL A 379 8.47 9.18 -12.68
N ARG A 380 8.81 10.44 -12.91
CA ARG A 380 9.48 10.91 -14.13
C ARG A 380 10.78 10.15 -14.33
N ASN A 381 11.56 9.97 -13.27
CA ASN A 381 12.84 9.26 -13.32
C ASN A 381 12.66 7.79 -13.66
N ARG A 382 11.59 7.14 -13.18
CA ARG A 382 11.25 5.76 -13.58
C ARG A 382 10.94 5.66 -15.07
N ILE A 383 10.15 6.59 -15.62
CA ILE A 383 9.81 6.62 -17.05
C ILE A 383 11.05 6.89 -17.89
N LEU A 384 11.89 7.85 -17.48
CA LEU A 384 13.12 8.20 -18.17
C LEU A 384 14.13 7.04 -18.18
N ASP A 385 14.17 6.23 -17.11
CA ASP A 385 15.03 5.06 -17.00
C ASP A 385 14.49 3.83 -17.76
N GLY A 386 13.33 3.93 -18.40
CA GLY A 386 12.71 2.85 -19.16
C GLY A 386 11.91 1.86 -18.34
N HIS A 387 11.59 2.19 -17.09
CA HIS A 387 10.68 1.41 -16.26
C HIS A 387 9.24 1.92 -16.42
N TRP A 388 8.58 1.53 -17.51
CA TRP A 388 7.24 2.01 -17.87
C TRP A 388 6.11 1.19 -17.22
N ILE A 389 6.36 0.61 -16.04
CA ILE A 389 5.34 -0.07 -15.24
C ILE A 389 4.71 0.93 -14.27
N SER A 390 3.38 1.01 -14.33
CA SER A 390 2.58 1.87 -13.48
C SER A 390 2.66 1.43 -12.01
N PRO A 391 2.84 2.35 -11.05
CA PRO A 391 2.79 2.02 -9.62
C PRO A 391 1.48 1.34 -9.19
N ALA A 392 0.37 1.59 -9.90
CA ALA A 392 -0.90 0.90 -9.64
C ALA A 392 -0.83 -0.59 -9.98
N ASP A 393 -0.14 -0.97 -11.06
CA ASP A 393 0.03 -2.37 -11.41
C ASP A 393 0.86 -3.12 -10.36
N ASP A 394 1.89 -2.45 -9.81
CA ASP A 394 2.69 -3.00 -8.70
C ASP A 394 1.85 -3.14 -7.42
N PHE A 395 1.04 -2.13 -7.07
CA PHE A 395 0.19 -2.13 -5.88
C PHE A 395 -0.90 -3.22 -5.92
N TYR A 396 -1.57 -3.41 -7.05
CA TYR A 396 -2.59 -4.46 -7.22
C TYR A 396 -2.00 -5.83 -7.54
N ASN A 397 -0.66 -5.93 -7.63
CA ASN A 397 0.06 -7.14 -8.04
C ASN A 397 -0.44 -7.70 -9.39
N ASN A 398 -0.69 -6.81 -10.35
CA ASN A 398 -1.17 -7.15 -11.69
C ASN A 398 -0.07 -7.73 -12.60
N THR A 399 1.11 -8.05 -12.07
CA THR A 399 2.19 -8.63 -12.88
C THR A 399 1.78 -10.02 -13.36
N GLU A 400 1.71 -10.23 -14.68
CA GLU A 400 1.28 -11.50 -15.27
C GLU A 400 2.15 -12.66 -14.75
N TYR A 401 1.52 -13.65 -14.12
CA TYR A 401 2.18 -14.82 -13.51
C TYR A 401 3.03 -15.57 -14.56
N GLY A 402 4.35 -15.41 -14.50
CA GLY A 402 5.31 -16.20 -15.28
C GLY A 402 6.09 -15.44 -16.36
N HIS A 403 5.79 -14.17 -16.63
CA HIS A 403 6.57 -13.35 -17.56
C HIS A 403 7.69 -12.59 -16.83
N HIS A 404 8.79 -12.30 -17.55
CA HIS A 404 9.86 -11.46 -17.03
C HIS A 404 9.28 -10.10 -16.62
N ARG A 405 9.37 -9.74 -15.33
CA ARG A 405 8.89 -8.44 -14.79
C ARG A 405 9.62 -7.22 -15.39
N LEU A 406 10.68 -7.44 -16.17
CA LEU A 406 11.59 -6.42 -16.63
C LEU A 406 11.94 -6.69 -18.09
N ALA A 407 11.57 -5.78 -18.98
CA ALA A 407 12.16 -5.72 -20.30
C ALA A 407 13.39 -4.81 -20.26
N PRO A 408 14.48 -5.17 -20.95
CA PRO A 408 15.56 -4.23 -21.20
C PRO A 408 15.03 -3.02 -21.97
N ALA A 409 15.62 -1.85 -21.73
CA ALA A 409 15.26 -0.60 -22.40
C ALA A 409 16.48 -0.01 -23.12
N ARG A 410 16.24 0.63 -24.27
CA ARG A 410 17.27 1.23 -25.12
C ARG A 410 17.00 2.73 -25.31
N HIS A 411 18.05 3.53 -25.24
CA HIS A 411 17.95 4.96 -25.53
C HIS A 411 17.88 5.20 -27.06
N PRO A 412 16.91 5.97 -27.57
CA PRO A 412 16.78 6.29 -29.00
C PRO A 412 17.99 7.03 -29.57
N CYS A 413 18.66 7.85 -28.74
CA CYS A 413 19.81 8.67 -29.15
C CYS A 413 21.09 8.28 -28.37
N PRO A 414 21.76 7.16 -28.66
CA PRO A 414 22.87 6.62 -27.86
C PRO A 414 24.14 7.51 -27.80
N TRP A 415 24.36 8.40 -28.78
CA TRP A 415 25.46 9.40 -28.74
C TRP A 415 25.20 10.52 -27.72
N ASN A 416 23.97 10.68 -27.26
CA ASN A 416 23.57 11.73 -26.32
C ASN A 416 23.84 11.30 -24.87
N ARG A 417 25.10 10.92 -24.58
CA ARG A 417 25.53 10.37 -23.28
C ARG A 417 25.34 11.32 -22.10
N ARG A 418 25.25 12.63 -22.35
CA ARG A 418 24.91 13.66 -21.34
C ARG A 418 23.44 13.64 -20.90
N ALA A 419 22.63 12.71 -21.43
CA ALA A 419 21.25 12.49 -20.99
C ALA A 419 21.14 11.50 -19.81
N ILE A 420 22.25 11.11 -19.17
CA ILE A 420 22.19 10.45 -17.86
C ILE A 420 21.60 11.47 -16.88
N TYR A 421 20.34 11.26 -16.49
CA TYR A 421 19.60 12.22 -15.65
C TYR A 421 20.24 12.36 -14.26
N GLU A 422 20.18 13.54 -13.67
CA GLU A 422 20.76 13.85 -12.36
C GLU A 422 19.95 13.15 -11.23
N GLY A 423 20.50 12.07 -10.66
CA GLY A 423 19.82 11.17 -9.72
C GLY A 423 19.76 9.70 -10.18
N ALA A 424 20.25 9.46 -11.39
CA ALA A 424 20.41 8.16 -12.02
C ALA A 424 21.61 7.39 -11.42
N LEU A 425 22.70 8.10 -11.09
CA LEU A 425 23.93 7.51 -10.56
C LEU A 425 23.86 7.36 -9.03
N GLU A 426 24.48 6.32 -8.48
CA GLU A 426 24.74 6.22 -7.03
C GLU A 426 25.83 7.21 -6.61
N ASP A 427 25.82 7.65 -5.35
CA ASP A 427 26.90 8.48 -4.79
C ASP A 427 28.23 7.74 -4.94
N GLY A 428 29.11 8.24 -5.82
CA GLY A 428 30.41 7.63 -6.13
C GLY A 428 30.47 6.82 -7.42
N GLN A 429 29.37 6.63 -8.15
CA GLN A 429 29.44 6.20 -9.55
C GLN A 429 29.80 7.40 -10.42
N GLY A 430 31.09 7.55 -10.69
CA GLY A 430 31.59 8.49 -11.68
C GLY A 430 31.09 8.15 -13.09
N ASP A 431 31.15 9.15 -13.97
CA ASP A 431 30.76 9.15 -15.39
C ASP A 431 31.64 8.21 -16.27
N GLU A 432 32.11 7.10 -15.72
CA GLU A 432 32.96 6.11 -16.39
C GLU A 432 32.12 5.23 -17.31
N ALA A 433 31.79 5.79 -18.49
CA ALA A 433 31.77 5.20 -19.84
C ALA A 433 31.38 3.71 -20.07
N GLN A 434 30.68 3.04 -19.17
CA GLN A 434 30.12 1.70 -19.37
C GLN A 434 28.60 1.82 -19.52
N GLU A 435 28.05 1.36 -20.65
CA GLU A 435 26.61 1.32 -20.89
C GLU A 435 25.95 0.43 -19.83
N LEU A 436 25.37 1.06 -18.80
CA LEU A 436 24.66 0.34 -17.76
C LEU A 436 23.33 -0.21 -18.33
N PRO A 437 22.89 -1.40 -17.91
CA PRO A 437 21.60 -1.93 -18.33
C PRO A 437 20.45 -1.13 -17.71
N HIS A 438 19.49 -0.75 -18.54
CA HIS A 438 18.26 -0.08 -18.14
C HIS A 438 17.04 -1.01 -18.31
N PRO A 439 16.02 -0.93 -17.44
CA PRO A 439 15.96 -0.08 -16.24
C PRO A 439 16.88 -0.57 -15.13
N ARG A 440 17.46 0.36 -14.37
CA ARG A 440 18.43 0.03 -13.33
C ARG A 440 17.79 -0.69 -12.15
N PRO A 441 18.57 -1.51 -11.42
CA PRO A 441 18.15 -2.13 -10.16
C PRO A 441 17.53 -1.13 -9.18
N LYS A 442 18.14 0.03 -8.98
CA LYS A 442 17.63 1.09 -8.09
C LYS A 442 16.24 1.62 -8.50
N THR A 443 15.88 1.54 -9.78
CA THR A 443 14.60 2.02 -10.31
C THR A 443 13.49 1.00 -10.11
N HIS A 444 13.76 -0.27 -10.44
CA HIS A 444 12.73 -1.31 -10.47
C HIS A 444 12.64 -2.15 -9.20
N ASN A 445 13.66 -2.13 -8.32
CA ASN A 445 13.60 -2.79 -7.00
C ASN A 445 12.93 -1.94 -5.93
N VAL A 446 12.48 -0.73 -6.27
CA VAL A 446 11.70 0.12 -5.36
C VAL A 446 10.40 -0.60 -4.99
N PRO A 447 10.09 -0.78 -3.69
CA PRO A 447 8.83 -1.37 -3.28
C PRO A 447 7.65 -0.49 -3.72
N HIS A 448 6.50 -1.10 -3.94
CA HIS A 448 5.29 -0.37 -4.26
C HIS A 448 4.91 0.59 -3.11
N PRO A 449 4.18 1.67 -3.40
CA PRO A 449 3.60 2.52 -2.37
C PRO A 449 2.80 1.68 -1.34
N PRO A 450 3.02 1.85 -0.03
CA PRO A 450 2.45 0.97 1.00
C PRO A 450 0.94 1.13 1.19
N THR A 451 0.38 2.30 0.86
CA THR A 451 -1.04 2.60 1.07
C THR A 451 -1.76 2.89 -0.24
N PHE A 452 -3.08 2.69 -0.22
CA PHE A 452 -3.94 2.97 -1.36
C PHE A 452 -3.87 4.44 -1.81
N HIS A 453 -3.86 5.37 -0.85
CA HIS A 453 -3.84 6.81 -1.16
C HIS A 453 -2.55 7.20 -1.88
N LEU A 454 -1.39 6.76 -1.39
CA LEU A 454 -0.11 7.04 -2.04
C LEU A 454 0.03 6.31 -3.38
N ALA A 455 -0.49 5.08 -3.50
CA ALA A 455 -0.57 4.36 -4.77
C ALA A 455 -1.43 5.12 -5.80
N GLN A 456 -2.52 5.73 -5.38
CA GLN A 456 -3.37 6.55 -6.25
C GLN A 456 -2.67 7.85 -6.69
N GLN A 457 -1.99 8.55 -5.78
CA GLN A 457 -1.22 9.75 -6.10
C GLN A 457 -0.11 9.47 -7.12
N THR A 458 0.68 8.42 -6.87
CA THR A 458 1.76 7.99 -7.76
C THR A 458 1.24 7.50 -9.12
N TYR A 459 0.07 6.86 -9.16
CA TYR A 459 -0.60 6.49 -10.41
C TYR A 459 -0.97 7.70 -11.28
N TYR A 460 -1.61 8.73 -10.70
CA TYR A 460 -1.95 9.93 -11.46
C TYR A 460 -0.72 10.71 -11.93
N ALA A 461 0.30 10.79 -11.07
CA ALA A 461 1.59 11.36 -11.47
C ALA A 461 2.21 10.57 -12.63
N PHE A 462 2.11 9.24 -12.62
CA PHE A 462 2.55 8.38 -13.73
C PHE A 462 1.83 8.68 -15.04
N GLN A 463 0.51 8.77 -15.03
CA GLN A 463 -0.25 9.13 -16.23
C GLN A 463 0.15 10.51 -16.77
N ARG A 464 0.30 11.50 -15.88
CA ARG A 464 0.71 12.86 -16.25
C ARG A 464 2.11 12.88 -16.86
N GLN A 465 3.10 12.29 -16.19
CA GLN A 465 4.49 12.27 -16.67
C GLN A 465 4.65 11.45 -17.95
N MET A 466 3.95 10.31 -18.09
CA MET A 466 3.93 9.54 -19.35
C MET A 466 3.43 10.40 -20.50
N ARG A 467 2.34 11.14 -20.30
CA ARG A 467 1.80 12.07 -21.30
C ARG A 467 2.78 13.19 -21.61
N GLU A 468 3.33 13.86 -20.61
CA GLU A 468 4.26 14.98 -20.81
C GLU A 468 5.51 14.58 -21.61
N ILE A 469 6.05 13.40 -21.36
CA ILE A 469 7.27 12.90 -22.03
C ILE A 469 6.96 12.35 -23.44
N LEU A 470 5.89 11.55 -23.59
CA LEU A 470 5.65 10.79 -24.83
C LEU A 470 4.70 11.49 -25.81
N PHE A 471 3.90 12.47 -25.38
CA PHE A 471 2.99 13.16 -26.29
C PHE A 471 3.72 13.88 -27.44
N PRO A 472 4.81 14.66 -27.20
CA PRO A 472 5.54 15.31 -28.29
C PRO A 472 6.07 14.35 -29.38
N PRO A 473 6.81 13.25 -29.06
CA PRO A 473 7.29 12.32 -30.08
C PRO A 473 6.16 11.50 -30.72
N MET A 474 5.10 11.15 -29.98
CA MET A 474 3.92 10.49 -30.57
C MET A 474 3.21 11.41 -31.59
N ARG A 475 3.18 12.73 -31.36
CA ARG A 475 2.67 13.68 -32.36
C ARG A 475 3.56 13.73 -33.61
N ASN A 476 4.88 13.59 -33.46
CA ASN A 476 5.79 13.47 -34.60
C ASN A 476 5.59 12.15 -35.36
N LEU A 477 5.31 11.05 -34.67
CA LEU A 477 4.94 9.78 -35.28
C LEU A 477 3.63 9.89 -36.08
N VAL A 478 2.62 10.60 -35.57
CA VAL A 478 1.38 10.88 -36.32
C VAL A 478 1.67 11.71 -37.58
N ARG A 479 2.55 12.71 -37.51
CA ARG A 479 2.99 13.47 -38.70
C ARG A 479 3.69 12.58 -39.71
N LYS A 480 4.60 11.69 -39.26
CA LYS A 480 5.25 10.68 -40.09
C LYS A 480 4.20 9.85 -40.82
N PHE A 481 3.18 9.34 -40.12
CA PHE A 481 2.11 8.55 -40.73
C PHE A 481 1.30 9.33 -41.75
N VAL A 482 0.97 10.60 -41.50
CA VAL A 482 0.26 11.45 -42.47
C VAL A 482 1.09 11.66 -43.74
N MET A 483 2.36 12.03 -43.60
CA MET A 483 3.24 12.28 -44.75
C MET A 483 3.50 11.01 -45.56
N GLU A 484 3.76 9.89 -44.87
CA GLU A 484 3.94 8.58 -45.49
C GLU A 484 2.66 8.08 -46.17
N ALA A 485 1.49 8.29 -45.57
CA ALA A 485 0.21 7.88 -46.14
C ALA A 485 -0.15 8.70 -47.39
N THR A 486 0.14 10.01 -47.40
CA THR A 486 -0.01 10.87 -48.58
C THR A 486 0.87 10.39 -49.74
N PHE A 487 2.09 9.91 -49.46
CA PHE A 487 2.97 9.33 -50.48
C PHE A 487 2.44 8.00 -51.04
N ASP A 488 2.00 7.10 -50.16
CA ASP A 488 1.53 5.75 -50.53
C ASP A 488 0.09 5.72 -51.07
N GLY A 489 -0.64 6.84 -50.98
CA GLY A 489 -2.07 6.90 -51.27
C GLY A 489 -2.94 6.11 -50.29
N SER A 490 -2.49 5.97 -49.04
CA SER A 490 -3.21 5.26 -47.97
C SER A 490 -3.90 6.24 -47.00
N ASP A 491 -4.81 5.72 -46.16
CA ASP A 491 -5.48 6.52 -45.14
C ASP A 491 -4.69 6.50 -43.82
N ALA A 492 -4.15 7.66 -43.44
CA ALA A 492 -3.39 7.86 -42.21
C ALA A 492 -4.19 7.52 -40.94
N ALA A 493 -5.50 7.79 -40.94
CA ALA A 493 -6.37 7.53 -39.78
C ALA A 493 -6.54 6.01 -39.57
N MET A 494 -6.72 5.26 -40.66
CA MET A 494 -6.80 3.80 -40.60
C MET A 494 -5.47 3.17 -40.19
N ARG A 495 -4.34 3.71 -40.67
CA ARG A 495 -3.01 3.27 -40.24
C ARG A 495 -2.81 3.48 -38.74
N ALA A 496 -3.07 4.69 -38.24
CA ALA A 496 -2.92 5.02 -36.83
C ALA A 496 -3.85 4.18 -35.92
N HIS A 497 -5.09 3.91 -36.35
CA HIS A 497 -6.03 3.06 -35.63
C HIS A 497 -5.55 1.61 -35.50
N ASN A 498 -4.96 1.07 -36.57
CA ASN A 498 -4.50 -0.32 -36.60
C ASN A 498 -3.12 -0.52 -35.98
N THR A 499 -2.42 0.56 -35.63
CA THR A 499 -1.07 0.48 -35.05
C THR A 499 -1.15 -0.10 -33.64
N THR A 500 -0.37 -1.14 -33.39
CA THR A 500 -0.31 -1.79 -32.07
C THR A 500 0.59 -1.03 -31.09
N ILE A 501 0.42 -1.29 -29.79
CA ILE A 501 1.32 -0.74 -28.76
C ILE A 501 2.79 -1.12 -29.03
N GLU A 502 3.06 -2.36 -29.44
CA GLU A 502 4.41 -2.82 -29.74
C GLU A 502 5.03 -2.05 -30.91
N GLU A 503 4.26 -1.80 -31.97
CA GLU A 503 4.71 -0.98 -33.11
C GLU A 503 4.99 0.47 -32.70
N ILE A 504 4.13 1.08 -31.86
CA ILE A 504 4.34 2.43 -31.34
C ILE A 504 5.65 2.50 -30.54
N VAL A 505 5.87 1.55 -29.63
CA VAL A 505 7.10 1.51 -28.81
C VAL A 505 8.33 1.26 -29.69
N ASN A 506 8.20 0.47 -30.77
CA ASN A 506 9.28 0.30 -31.74
C ASN A 506 9.61 1.59 -32.51
N GLU A 507 8.59 2.33 -32.93
CA GLU A 507 8.76 3.63 -33.59
C GLU A 507 9.34 4.69 -32.65
N LEU A 508 9.00 4.66 -31.35
CA LEU A 508 9.58 5.55 -30.35
C LEU A 508 11.08 5.30 -30.10
N ARG A 509 11.62 4.16 -30.54
CA ARG A 509 13.07 3.87 -30.50
C ARG A 509 13.83 4.47 -31.69
N ASP A 510 13.13 4.93 -32.72
CA ASP A 510 13.72 5.65 -33.84
C ASP A 510 14.18 7.04 -33.36
N GLU A 511 15.41 7.42 -33.67
CA GLU A 511 15.93 8.75 -33.32
C GLU A 511 15.06 9.87 -33.90
N SER A 512 14.59 9.69 -35.14
CA SER A 512 13.98 10.75 -35.93
C SER A 512 12.69 11.30 -35.32
N VAL A 513 11.91 10.50 -34.58
CA VAL A 513 10.67 10.97 -33.95
C VAL A 513 10.93 11.95 -32.80
N TRP A 514 12.16 11.98 -32.29
CA TRP A 514 12.61 12.87 -31.22
C TRP A 514 13.10 14.23 -31.70
N TYR A 515 12.97 14.56 -33.00
CA TYR A 515 13.26 15.88 -33.53
C TYR A 515 12.00 16.58 -34.03
N ASN A 516 11.90 17.87 -33.72
CA ASN A 516 10.92 18.75 -34.35
C ASN A 516 11.39 19.14 -35.75
N GLY A 517 10.47 19.20 -36.71
CA GLY A 517 10.75 19.72 -38.04
C GLY A 517 11.43 18.74 -39.00
N VAL A 518 11.44 17.45 -38.69
CA VAL A 518 11.93 16.40 -39.59
C VAL A 518 11.07 16.34 -40.85
N ASP A 519 11.72 16.37 -42.01
CA ASP A 519 11.07 16.08 -43.28
C ASP A 519 11.01 14.56 -43.51
N TRP A 520 9.85 14.00 -43.21
CA TRP A 520 9.61 12.57 -43.37
C TRP A 520 9.60 12.10 -44.83
N PHE A 521 9.39 12.99 -45.81
CA PHE A 521 9.52 12.63 -47.22
C PHE A 521 10.99 12.38 -47.58
N GLU A 522 11.88 13.28 -47.18
CA GLU A 522 13.31 13.14 -47.42
C GLU A 522 13.87 11.91 -46.71
N VAL A 523 13.53 11.71 -45.43
CA VAL A 523 13.93 10.52 -44.67
C VAL A 523 13.47 9.23 -45.35
N ARG A 524 12.24 9.19 -45.87
CA ARG A 524 11.71 8.02 -46.57
C ARG A 524 12.37 7.80 -47.94
N GLN A 525 12.62 8.84 -48.72
CA GLN A 525 13.35 8.73 -49.98
C GLN A 525 14.76 8.18 -49.78
N ASN A 526 15.47 8.68 -48.77
CA ASN A 526 16.80 8.20 -48.41
C ASN A 526 16.76 6.73 -47.96
N ARG A 527 15.75 6.32 -47.17
CA ARG A 527 15.56 4.91 -46.78
C ARG A 527 15.29 4.00 -47.97
N LEU A 528 14.40 4.40 -48.89
CA LEU A 528 14.12 3.64 -50.11
C LEU A 528 15.34 3.53 -51.02
N ALA A 529 16.11 4.61 -51.17
CA ALA A 529 17.35 4.63 -51.94
C ALA A 529 18.39 3.66 -51.36
N LEU A 530 18.55 3.64 -50.03
CA LEU A 530 19.44 2.71 -49.33
C LEU A 530 18.99 1.25 -49.49
N GLU A 531 17.69 0.95 -49.34
CA GLU A 531 17.17 -0.41 -49.57
C GLU A 531 17.32 -0.86 -51.03
N GLU A 532 17.21 0.05 -51.99
CA GLU A 532 17.44 -0.25 -53.41
C GLU A 532 18.94 -0.47 -53.68
N GLU A 533 19.83 0.26 -53.01
CA GLU A 533 21.27 0.03 -53.07
C GLU A 533 21.64 -1.31 -52.41
N GLU A 534 21.05 -1.65 -51.26
CA GLU A 534 21.27 -2.93 -50.59
C GLU A 534 20.73 -4.11 -51.42
N ARG A 535 19.53 -3.98 -52.00
CA ARG A 535 19.01 -4.96 -52.97
C ARG A 535 19.92 -5.13 -54.17
N ARG A 536 20.49 -4.04 -54.69
CA ARG A 536 21.50 -4.10 -55.76
C ARG A 536 22.75 -4.83 -55.32
N ARG A 537 23.27 -4.54 -54.12
CA ARG A 537 24.45 -5.24 -53.55
C ARG A 537 24.21 -6.72 -53.32
N ILE A 538 23.03 -7.10 -52.82
CA ILE A 538 22.65 -8.51 -52.63
C ILE A 538 22.53 -9.20 -53.99
N HIS A 539 21.91 -8.56 -54.98
CA HIS A 539 21.79 -9.12 -56.32
C HIS A 539 23.15 -9.25 -57.03
N GLU A 540 24.05 -8.29 -56.83
CA GLU A 540 25.44 -8.36 -57.32
C GLU A 540 26.23 -9.47 -56.59
N GLN A 541 26.08 -9.64 -55.27
CA GLN A 541 26.69 -10.74 -54.53
C GLN A 541 26.14 -12.12 -54.92
N GLU A 542 24.84 -12.23 -55.20
CA GLU A 542 24.23 -13.47 -55.72
C GLU A 542 24.75 -13.78 -57.12
N LYS A 543 24.90 -12.76 -57.97
CA LYS A 543 25.46 -12.92 -59.31
C LYS A 543 26.96 -13.28 -59.29
N GLU A 544 27.75 -12.68 -58.40
CA GLU A 544 29.15 -13.06 -58.19
C GLU A 544 29.28 -14.50 -57.65
N ARG A 545 28.37 -14.94 -56.76
CA ARG A 545 28.32 -16.34 -56.29
C ARG A 545 27.93 -17.33 -57.38
N ASP A 546 27.01 -16.97 -58.26
CA ASP A 546 26.61 -17.81 -59.40
C ASP A 546 27.69 -17.85 -60.49
N GLU A 547 28.54 -16.82 -60.60
CA GLU A 547 29.69 -16.77 -61.51
C GLU A 547 30.94 -17.51 -60.95
N ASP A 548 31.07 -17.67 -59.63
CA ASP A 548 32.20 -18.37 -58.99
C ASP A 548 32.05 -19.91 -58.88
N ASP A 549 30.84 -20.47 -59.04
CA ASP A 549 30.64 -21.93 -59.18
C ASP A 549 30.96 -22.44 -60.61
N SER A 550 31.45 -21.56 -61.48
CA SER A 550 31.88 -21.90 -62.83
C SER A 550 33.12 -21.10 -63.28
N SER A 551 34.23 -21.18 -62.54
CA SER A 551 35.55 -21.54 -63.11
C SER A 551 36.69 -21.50 -62.09
N SER A 552 37.40 -22.63 -62.06
CA SER A 552 38.71 -22.79 -61.42
C SER A 552 39.77 -21.83 -62.00
N SER A 553 40.66 -21.32 -61.14
CA SER A 553 42.14 -21.43 -61.23
C SER A 553 42.94 -20.17 -60.84
N SER A 554 43.78 -20.34 -59.82
CA SER A 554 45.20 -19.94 -59.78
C SER A 554 45.63 -18.48 -59.52
N ARG A 555 46.34 -18.34 -58.39
CA ARG A 555 47.52 -17.46 -58.09
C ARG A 555 47.20 -16.04 -57.60
N SER A 556 47.40 -15.68 -56.32
CA SER A 556 48.62 -15.55 -55.48
C SER A 556 49.43 -14.26 -55.70
N GLY A 557 49.50 -13.42 -54.65
CA GLY A 557 50.42 -12.31 -54.46
C GLY A 557 49.73 -10.94 -54.56
N GLY A 558 49.74 -10.04 -53.58
CA GLY A 558 50.42 -9.94 -52.30
C GLY A 558 50.40 -8.45 -51.86
N SER A 559 50.28 -8.20 -50.55
CA SER A 559 50.92 -7.14 -49.73
C SER A 559 51.07 -5.70 -50.26
N HIS A 560 50.96 -4.59 -49.50
CA HIS A 560 50.91 -4.28 -48.06
C HIS A 560 50.69 -2.73 -47.96
N THR A 561 49.95 -2.24 -46.95
CA THR A 561 50.19 -1.06 -46.04
C THR A 561 50.76 0.26 -46.63
N THR A 562 50.27 1.48 -46.34
CA THR A 562 50.26 2.22 -45.05
C THR A 562 49.60 3.61 -45.22
N SER A 563 48.90 4.11 -44.20
CA SER A 563 48.68 5.54 -43.88
C SER A 563 49.74 6.01 -42.83
N PRO A 564 49.82 7.25 -42.25
CA PRO A 564 48.94 8.46 -42.33
C PRO A 564 49.67 9.86 -42.24
N VAL A 565 48.85 10.93 -42.07
CA VAL A 565 49.01 12.18 -41.24
C VAL A 565 49.39 13.56 -41.87
N LEU A 566 48.35 14.43 -41.93
CA LEU A 566 48.15 15.84 -41.50
C LEU A 566 49.29 16.90 -41.46
N SER A 567 49.06 18.08 -42.08
CA SER A 567 48.65 19.36 -41.40
C SER A 567 48.81 20.63 -42.28
N THR A 568 47.77 21.51 -42.26
CA THR A 568 47.70 23.01 -42.20
C THR A 568 48.68 23.89 -43.05
N THR A 569 48.38 25.06 -43.66
CA THR A 569 47.69 26.31 -43.20
C THR A 569 47.41 27.33 -44.37
N THR A 570 46.30 28.09 -44.24
CA THR A 570 45.98 29.54 -44.51
C THR A 570 46.00 30.32 -45.87
N LEU A 571 44.90 31.10 -46.02
CA LEU A 571 44.70 32.52 -46.48
C LEU A 571 44.36 32.92 -47.95
N GLN A 572 43.09 33.33 -48.12
CA GLN A 572 42.47 34.47 -48.87
C GLN A 572 42.82 34.79 -50.35
N THR A 573 41.80 34.79 -51.23
CA THR A 573 41.17 35.99 -51.87
C THR A 573 40.20 35.61 -53.02
N THR A 574 38.98 36.19 -53.00
CA THR A 574 38.01 36.38 -54.11
C THR A 574 38.39 37.64 -54.93
N PRO A 575 37.90 37.95 -56.17
CA PRO A 575 36.49 37.86 -56.62
C PRO A 575 36.17 37.63 -58.15
N SER A 576 34.86 37.65 -58.45
CA SER A 576 34.00 37.39 -59.66
C SER A 576 34.06 38.42 -60.83
N PRO A 577 33.07 38.60 -61.78
CA PRO A 577 31.92 37.84 -62.41
C PRO A 577 31.85 38.01 -63.99
N PRO A 578 30.76 37.73 -64.80
CA PRO A 578 29.52 38.58 -65.00
C PRO A 578 28.27 37.84 -65.65
N PRO A 579 27.20 38.48 -66.22
CA PRO A 579 26.45 39.73 -65.93
C PRO A 579 24.89 39.59 -65.82
N VAL A 580 24.25 40.72 -65.50
CA VAL A 580 22.82 41.03 -65.24
C VAL A 580 22.19 41.84 -66.40
N ASN A 581 20.86 41.73 -66.62
CA ASN A 581 19.92 42.75 -67.13
C ASN A 581 18.53 42.42 -66.52
N LYS A 582 17.89 43.21 -65.65
CA LYS A 582 17.20 44.52 -65.72
C LYS A 582 15.73 44.52 -66.20
N ASP A 583 14.86 44.63 -65.21
CA ASP A 583 13.71 45.55 -64.98
C ASP A 583 12.38 45.44 -65.77
N ASP A 584 11.33 45.16 -64.96
CA ASP A 584 10.04 45.84 -64.74
C ASP A 584 8.85 45.84 -65.75
N ASP A 585 7.78 45.17 -65.28
CA ASP A 585 6.36 45.55 -65.15
C ASP A 585 5.62 46.39 -66.22
N ALA A 586 4.52 45.81 -66.76
CA ALA A 586 3.18 46.42 -66.79
C ALA A 586 2.06 45.45 -67.24
N ALA A 587 1.09 45.28 -66.32
CA ALA A 587 -0.31 44.87 -66.42
C ALA A 587 -0.97 44.57 -67.79
N ALA A 588 -1.69 43.43 -67.86
CA ALA A 588 -3.01 43.35 -68.49
C ALA A 588 -3.83 42.14 -67.99
N VAL A 589 -5.01 42.48 -67.46
CA VAL A 589 -6.14 41.64 -67.05
C VAL A 589 -6.70 40.85 -68.24
N VAL A 590 -6.95 39.53 -68.11
CA VAL A 590 -8.18 38.81 -68.53
C VAL A 590 -8.20 37.40 -67.88
N SER A 591 -9.28 37.06 -67.20
CA SER A 591 -9.83 35.69 -67.05
C SER A 591 -11.25 35.71 -67.62
N PRO A 592 -11.96 34.59 -67.90
CA PRO A 592 -11.62 33.15 -67.79
C PRO A 592 -12.01 32.33 -69.06
N ILE A 593 -11.71 31.02 -69.10
CA ILE A 593 -12.61 29.93 -69.55
C ILE A 593 -12.03 28.56 -69.13
N SER A 594 -12.94 27.68 -68.73
CA SER A 594 -12.84 26.46 -67.93
C SER A 594 -12.26 25.19 -68.57
N GLY A 595 -11.82 24.29 -67.67
CA GLY A 595 -11.84 22.81 -67.79
C GLY A 595 -10.44 22.21 -67.92
N VAL A 596 -9.90 21.33 -67.06
CA VAL A 596 -10.39 20.44 -65.99
C VAL A 596 -9.16 20.15 -65.09
N PRO A 597 -9.24 20.19 -63.74
CA PRO A 597 -8.14 19.69 -62.90
C PRO A 597 -8.39 18.22 -62.47
N PRO A 598 -7.34 17.40 -62.33
CA PRO A 598 -7.42 16.10 -61.67
C PRO A 598 -7.66 16.27 -60.17
N ALA A 599 -8.20 15.22 -59.54
CA ALA A 599 -8.62 15.17 -58.14
C ALA A 599 -7.57 15.71 -57.16
N ALA A 600 -7.98 16.71 -56.35
CA ALA A 600 -7.15 17.30 -55.30
C ALA A 600 -7.01 16.34 -54.10
N PRO A 601 -5.82 16.22 -53.47
CA PRO A 601 -5.66 15.52 -52.21
C PRO A 601 -6.31 16.29 -51.04
N LEU A 602 -6.85 15.56 -50.06
CA LEU A 602 -7.39 16.09 -48.81
C LEU A 602 -6.29 16.85 -48.03
N HIS A 603 -6.47 18.16 -47.88
CA HIS A 603 -5.46 19.09 -47.38
C HIS A 603 -5.40 19.11 -45.83
N PHE A 604 -4.57 18.26 -45.21
CA PHE A 604 -4.13 18.45 -43.81
C PHE A 604 -3.07 19.57 -43.72
N SER A 605 -3.36 20.80 -44.16
CA SER A 605 -2.33 21.85 -44.33
C SER A 605 -1.54 22.20 -43.07
N HIS A 606 -2.07 21.96 -41.87
CA HIS A 606 -1.34 22.18 -40.61
C HIS A 606 -0.33 21.08 -40.24
N LEU A 607 -0.41 19.91 -40.86
CA LEU A 607 0.53 18.79 -40.67
C LEU A 607 1.52 18.64 -41.84
N HIS A 608 1.32 19.37 -42.93
CA HIS A 608 2.11 19.32 -44.17
C HIS A 608 3.15 20.44 -44.30
N SER A 609 3.36 21.28 -43.28
CA SER A 609 4.31 22.40 -43.38
C SER A 609 5.77 21.90 -43.39
N PRO A 610 6.54 22.08 -44.48
CA PRO A 610 7.97 21.80 -44.47
C PRO A 610 8.64 22.79 -43.52
N SER A 611 9.24 22.28 -42.45
CA SER A 611 9.95 23.10 -41.48
C SER A 611 11.28 23.57 -42.07
N LEU A 612 11.35 24.82 -42.54
CA LEU A 612 12.61 25.51 -42.85
C LEU A 612 13.43 25.88 -41.60
N ARG A 613 13.01 25.43 -40.39
CA ARG A 613 13.72 25.68 -39.13
C ARG A 613 14.67 24.52 -38.83
N PRO A 614 15.87 24.78 -38.25
CA PRO A 614 16.79 23.73 -37.83
C PRO A 614 16.10 22.77 -36.86
N SER A 615 16.34 21.47 -37.05
CA SER A 615 15.71 20.40 -36.28
C SER A 615 16.06 20.50 -34.80
N GLU A 616 15.06 20.70 -33.94
CA GLU A 616 15.23 20.84 -32.50
C GLU A 616 14.96 19.52 -31.80
N LEU A 617 15.93 19.04 -31.01
CA LEU A 617 15.83 17.79 -30.26
C LEU A 617 14.88 17.93 -29.08
N LEU A 618 13.88 17.06 -28.98
CA LEU A 618 12.95 16.97 -27.85
C LEU A 618 13.70 16.53 -26.58
N ARG A 619 13.40 17.17 -25.45
CA ARG A 619 13.95 16.84 -24.13
C ARG A 619 12.84 16.79 -23.08
N PRO A 620 12.92 15.88 -22.10
CA PRO A 620 13.88 14.78 -21.97
C PRO A 620 13.53 13.60 -22.92
N ILE A 621 14.50 12.70 -23.15
CA ILE A 621 14.32 11.47 -23.94
C ILE A 621 14.44 10.28 -22.98
N PRO A 622 13.42 9.41 -22.85
CA PRO A 622 13.48 8.23 -22.02
C PRO A 622 14.23 7.09 -22.72
N TYR A 623 14.76 6.17 -21.92
CA TYR A 623 15.00 4.81 -22.38
C TYR A 623 13.66 4.15 -22.70
N VAL A 624 13.56 3.50 -23.85
CA VAL A 624 12.32 2.90 -24.33
C VAL A 624 12.43 1.37 -24.22
N PRO A 625 11.49 0.68 -23.55
CA PRO A 625 11.49 -0.78 -23.43
C PRO A 625 11.56 -1.46 -24.79
N ILE A 626 12.30 -2.58 -24.91
CA ILE A 626 12.46 -3.32 -26.18
C ILE A 626 11.19 -4.09 -26.56
N MET A 627 10.40 -4.51 -25.56
CA MET A 627 9.18 -5.28 -25.73
C MET A 627 8.11 -4.84 -24.73
N THR A 628 6.84 -4.96 -25.08
CA THR A 628 5.70 -4.53 -24.25
C THR A 628 4.97 -5.67 -23.54
N GLU A 629 5.35 -6.93 -23.79
CA GLU A 629 4.70 -8.11 -23.18
C GLU A 629 4.68 -8.08 -21.65
N HIS A 630 5.73 -7.53 -21.02
CA HIS A 630 5.85 -7.40 -19.58
C HIS A 630 4.95 -6.31 -18.97
N MET A 631 4.38 -5.40 -19.76
CA MET A 631 3.58 -4.29 -19.26
C MET A 631 2.18 -4.78 -18.88
N PRO A 632 1.69 -4.55 -17.65
CA PRO A 632 0.33 -4.93 -17.27
C PRO A 632 -0.72 -3.89 -17.70
N HIS A 633 -1.96 -4.07 -17.25
CA HIS A 633 -3.13 -3.31 -17.72
C HIS A 633 -2.97 -1.79 -17.60
N TYR A 634 -2.68 -1.25 -16.41
CA TYR A 634 -2.64 0.19 -16.20
C TYR A 634 -1.49 0.86 -16.96
N SER A 635 -0.38 0.13 -17.12
CA SER A 635 0.79 0.54 -17.90
C SER A 635 0.45 0.67 -19.40
N ARG A 636 -0.20 -0.35 -19.99
CA ARG A 636 -0.67 -0.32 -21.38
C ARG A 636 -1.73 0.75 -21.60
N GLU A 637 -2.63 0.94 -20.64
CA GLU A 637 -3.67 1.96 -20.69
C GLU A 637 -3.07 3.36 -20.73
N ALA A 638 -2.11 3.67 -19.85
CA ALA A 638 -1.43 4.96 -19.83
C ALA A 638 -0.81 5.30 -21.19
N LEU A 639 -0.07 4.37 -21.80
CA LEU A 639 0.51 4.55 -23.14
C LEU A 639 -0.58 4.75 -24.22
N SER A 640 -1.64 3.94 -24.16
CA SER A 640 -2.75 4.00 -25.12
C SER A 640 -3.49 5.34 -25.07
N VAL A 641 -3.64 5.93 -23.88
CA VAL A 641 -4.28 7.24 -23.70
C VAL A 641 -3.46 8.33 -24.40
N VAL A 642 -2.13 8.34 -24.22
CA VAL A 642 -1.25 9.31 -24.89
C VAL A 642 -1.30 9.15 -26.41
N TRP A 643 -1.30 7.91 -26.91
CA TRP A 643 -1.39 7.64 -28.35
C TRP A 643 -2.72 8.12 -28.94
N LYS A 644 -3.84 7.79 -28.29
CA LYS A 644 -5.18 8.25 -28.72
C LYS A 644 -5.27 9.77 -28.75
N GLU A 645 -4.68 10.43 -27.78
CA GLU A 645 -4.63 11.89 -27.73
C GLU A 645 -3.79 12.46 -28.88
N ALA A 646 -2.60 11.90 -29.14
CA ALA A 646 -1.76 12.33 -30.26
C ALA A 646 -2.45 12.15 -31.62
N CYS A 647 -3.25 11.10 -31.76
CA CYS A 647 -3.99 10.80 -32.99
C CYS A 647 -5.30 11.58 -33.12
N ALA A 648 -5.80 12.23 -32.05
CA ALA A 648 -7.07 12.96 -32.06
C ALA A 648 -7.28 13.90 -33.27
N PRO A 649 -6.26 14.62 -33.78
CA PRO A 649 -6.40 15.46 -34.97
C PRO A 649 -6.81 14.72 -36.26
N LEU A 650 -6.53 13.41 -36.37
CA LEU A 650 -6.87 12.60 -37.56
C LEU A 650 -8.38 12.37 -37.72
N TRP A 651 -9.14 12.44 -36.62
CA TRP A 651 -10.59 12.22 -36.63
C TRP A 651 -11.40 13.51 -36.42
N GLN A 652 -10.75 14.68 -36.47
CA GLN A 652 -11.45 15.96 -36.43
C GLN A 652 -12.26 16.17 -37.72
N CYS A 653 -13.50 16.62 -37.57
CA CYS A 653 -14.37 16.92 -38.70
C CYS A 653 -13.78 18.05 -39.56
N GLN A 654 -13.56 17.77 -40.85
CA GLN A 654 -13.00 18.73 -41.82
C GLN A 654 -14.08 19.46 -42.63
N CYS A 655 -15.33 19.50 -42.16
CA CYS A 655 -16.34 20.29 -42.86
C CYS A 655 -15.99 21.78 -42.78
N SER A 656 -16.36 22.56 -43.80
CA SER A 656 -16.06 23.99 -43.87
C SER A 656 -16.60 24.82 -42.69
N ILE A 657 -17.57 24.27 -41.93
CA ILE A 657 -18.08 24.87 -40.70
C ILE A 657 -17.11 24.63 -39.54
N CYS A 658 -16.61 23.41 -39.37
CA CYS A 658 -15.65 23.04 -38.34
C CYS A 658 -14.28 23.70 -38.58
N GLU A 659 -13.81 23.79 -39.83
CA GLU A 659 -12.58 24.50 -40.17
C GLU A 659 -12.67 25.99 -39.82
N ARG A 660 -13.78 26.65 -40.17
CA ARG A 660 -14.03 28.05 -39.80
C ARG A 660 -14.14 28.25 -38.29
N ALA A 661 -14.79 27.34 -37.57
CA ALA A 661 -14.87 27.39 -36.12
C ALA A 661 -13.47 27.23 -35.47
N MET A 662 -12.63 26.33 -36.00
CA MET A 662 -11.27 26.11 -35.51
C MET A 662 -10.34 27.29 -35.83
N MET A 663 -10.44 27.88 -37.03
CA MET A 663 -9.72 29.11 -37.36
C MET A 663 -10.14 30.28 -36.45
N ASN A 664 -11.44 30.46 -36.21
CA ASN A 664 -11.93 31.49 -35.29
C ASN A 664 -11.45 31.26 -33.84
N ALA A 665 -11.41 30.01 -33.38
CA ALA A 665 -10.89 29.66 -32.06
C ALA A 665 -9.38 29.91 -31.93
N ASN A 666 -8.59 29.57 -32.96
CA ASN A 666 -7.14 29.82 -32.97
C ASN A 666 -6.81 31.31 -33.07
N MET A 667 -7.62 32.09 -33.80
CA MET A 667 -7.50 33.55 -33.84
C MET A 667 -7.84 34.18 -32.48
N ALA A 668 -8.91 33.71 -31.82
CA ALA A 668 -9.28 34.16 -30.47
C ALA A 668 -8.23 33.79 -29.40
N ALA A 669 -7.61 32.60 -29.49
CA ALA A 669 -6.56 32.17 -28.57
C ALA A 669 -5.23 32.93 -28.77
N SER A 670 -5.01 33.52 -29.95
CA SER A 670 -3.83 34.34 -30.25
C SER A 670 -3.97 35.79 -29.79
N GLU A 671 -5.20 36.26 -29.51
CA GLU A 671 -5.48 37.61 -29.00
C GLU A 671 -5.46 37.70 -27.46
N THR A 672 -5.46 36.58 -26.74
CA THR A 672 -5.33 36.56 -25.28
C THR A 672 -3.89 36.29 -24.84
N VAL A 673 -3.08 37.35 -24.72
CA VAL A 673 -1.87 37.32 -23.89
C VAL A 673 -2.30 37.37 -22.42
N PRO A 674 -1.97 36.39 -21.57
CA PRO A 674 -2.26 36.49 -20.15
C PRO A 674 -1.29 37.51 -19.53
N THR A 675 -1.81 38.67 -19.13
CA THR A 675 -1.11 39.55 -18.19
C THR A 675 -1.00 38.83 -16.85
N GLN A 676 0.15 38.99 -16.19
CA GLN A 676 0.63 38.28 -14.99
C GLN A 676 -0.26 38.37 -13.72
N ALA A 677 -1.51 38.83 -13.82
CA ALA A 677 -2.42 39.07 -12.69
C ALA A 677 -3.56 38.02 -12.53
N GLN A 678 -3.68 37.03 -13.42
CA GLN A 678 -4.79 36.04 -13.37
C GLN A 678 -4.41 34.65 -12.87
N LEU A 679 -3.17 34.42 -12.44
CA LEU A 679 -2.74 33.13 -11.88
C LEU A 679 -3.16 32.88 -10.41
N ALA A 680 -3.89 33.80 -9.77
CA ALA A 680 -4.23 33.70 -8.34
C ALA A 680 -5.67 33.21 -8.02
N GLN A 681 -6.53 32.85 -8.99
CA GLN A 681 -7.94 32.50 -8.69
C GLN A 681 -8.47 31.24 -9.42
N GLY A 682 -7.61 30.28 -9.73
CA GLY A 682 -7.97 29.05 -10.45
C GLY A 682 -7.95 27.76 -9.63
N GLN A 683 -8.23 27.77 -8.32
CA GLN A 683 -8.44 26.51 -7.58
C GLN A 683 -9.87 26.01 -7.81
N GLN A 684 -10.07 25.21 -8.85
CA GLN A 684 -11.25 24.34 -8.97
C GLN A 684 -11.01 23.06 -8.16
N GLN A 685 -11.97 22.76 -7.29
CA GLN A 685 -12.07 21.54 -6.49
C GLN A 685 -11.93 20.27 -7.36
N PRO A 686 -11.28 19.20 -6.87
CA PRO A 686 -11.27 17.92 -7.57
C PRO A 686 -12.68 17.31 -7.61
N PRO A 687 -13.06 16.61 -8.70
CA PRO A 687 -14.36 15.94 -8.78
C PRO A 687 -14.47 14.85 -7.71
N SER A 688 -15.59 14.87 -7.00
CA SER A 688 -15.93 13.97 -5.90
C SER A 688 -15.81 12.49 -6.25
N THR A 689 -15.38 11.71 -5.25
CA THR A 689 -15.09 10.27 -5.12
C THR A 689 -16.19 9.28 -5.58
N GLN A 690 -17.23 9.69 -6.32
CA GLN A 690 -18.39 8.86 -6.62
C GLN A 690 -18.32 8.02 -7.91
N GLN A 691 -17.32 8.22 -8.78
CA GLN A 691 -17.32 7.56 -10.09
C GLN A 691 -16.77 6.13 -10.13
N TRP A 692 -16.13 5.62 -9.06
CA TRP A 692 -15.48 4.30 -9.06
C TRP A 692 -16.29 3.14 -8.47
N SER A 693 -17.47 3.42 -7.88
CA SER A 693 -18.42 2.37 -7.44
C SER A 693 -18.90 1.48 -8.62
N TRP A 694 -18.96 2.04 -9.84
CA TRP A 694 -19.53 1.36 -11.00
C TRP A 694 -18.56 0.38 -11.71
N MET A 695 -17.24 0.54 -11.56
CA MET A 695 -16.26 -0.34 -12.22
C MET A 695 -15.92 -1.59 -11.39
N VAL A 696 -15.96 -1.49 -10.05
CA VAL A 696 -15.75 -2.65 -9.15
C VAL A 696 -16.87 -3.70 -9.31
N ALA A 697 -18.11 -3.27 -9.58
CA ALA A 697 -19.24 -4.18 -9.82
C ALA A 697 -19.11 -5.01 -11.12
N ARG A 698 -18.32 -4.55 -12.10
CA ARG A 698 -18.22 -5.21 -13.42
C ARG A 698 -17.10 -6.25 -13.49
N ALA A 699 -16.08 -6.13 -12.63
CA ALA A 699 -15.00 -7.10 -12.51
C ALA A 699 -15.39 -8.35 -11.69
N GLY A 700 -16.34 -8.22 -10.75
CA GLY A 700 -16.90 -9.35 -9.99
C GLY A 700 -17.88 -10.25 -10.77
N ALA A 701 -18.44 -9.77 -11.89
CA ALA A 701 -19.52 -10.46 -12.60
C ALA A 701 -19.07 -11.39 -13.75
N ARG A 702 -17.76 -11.62 -13.94
CA ARG A 702 -17.22 -12.46 -15.05
C ARG A 702 -16.61 -13.80 -14.63
N ARG A 703 -16.83 -14.26 -13.39
CA ARG A 703 -16.62 -15.67 -13.01
C ARG A 703 -17.89 -16.25 -12.42
N GLY A 704 -18.63 -17.02 -13.23
CA GLY A 704 -19.75 -17.81 -12.73
C GLY A 704 -20.96 -17.84 -13.66
N ALA A 705 -20.82 -18.40 -14.87
CA ALA A 705 -21.97 -18.81 -15.66
C ALA A 705 -21.67 -20.11 -16.40
N GLY A 706 -22.14 -21.24 -15.85
CA GLY A 706 -22.02 -22.54 -16.48
C GLY A 706 -22.70 -23.70 -15.74
N ARG A 707 -24.04 -23.80 -15.87
CA ARG A 707 -24.92 -25.01 -15.71
C ARG A 707 -25.02 -25.58 -14.27
N ARG A 708 -26.12 -26.13 -13.74
CA ARG A 708 -27.47 -26.60 -14.16
C ARG A 708 -28.31 -26.64 -12.85
N ALA A 709 -29.53 -26.09 -12.83
CA ALA A 709 -30.82 -26.79 -12.83
C ALA A 709 -31.35 -27.33 -11.47
N GLU A 710 -32.59 -26.91 -11.17
CA GLU A 710 -33.70 -27.60 -10.46
C GLU A 710 -34.19 -27.04 -9.10
N GLY A 711 -35.52 -26.80 -9.06
CA GLY A 711 -36.40 -26.63 -7.89
C GLY A 711 -36.44 -25.21 -7.30
N GLY A 712 -37.52 -24.42 -7.32
CA GLY A 712 -38.95 -24.73 -7.41
C GLY A 712 -39.64 -24.32 -6.11
N GLY A 713 -40.29 -23.14 -6.09
CA GLY A 713 -41.36 -22.83 -5.13
C GLY A 713 -41.28 -21.51 -4.38
N GLU A 714 -41.56 -20.38 -5.05
CA GLU A 714 -42.12 -19.21 -4.37
C GLU A 714 -43.46 -18.83 -5.01
N ARG A 715 -44.50 -18.91 -4.19
CA ARG A 715 -45.89 -18.59 -4.47
C ARG A 715 -46.05 -17.07 -4.34
N TRP A 716 -46.51 -16.43 -5.41
CA TRP A 716 -46.80 -15.01 -5.47
C TRP A 716 -48.30 -14.71 -5.33
N VAL A 717 -48.57 -13.53 -4.76
CA VAL A 717 -49.76 -12.63 -4.77
C VAL A 717 -51.06 -13.09 -4.07
N PRO A 718 -52.01 -12.18 -3.69
CA PRO A 718 -52.02 -10.71 -3.88
C PRO A 718 -52.43 -9.80 -2.68
N LEU A 719 -52.05 -8.53 -2.90
CA LEU A 719 -52.60 -7.25 -2.41
C LEU A 719 -54.13 -7.17 -2.23
N MET A 720 -54.54 -6.38 -1.22
CA MET A 720 -55.70 -5.48 -1.05
C MET A 720 -55.76 -5.16 0.46
N GLY A 721 -55.92 -3.96 1.03
CA GLY A 721 -56.23 -2.58 0.66
C GLY A 721 -56.64 -1.84 1.95
N GLY A 722 -56.66 -0.50 1.95
CA GLY A 722 -57.32 0.36 2.97
C GLY A 722 -56.37 0.95 4.04
N GLU A 723 -56.00 2.24 3.96
CA GLU A 723 -56.71 3.42 4.50
C GLU A 723 -56.63 3.57 6.03
N TYR A 724 -55.86 4.57 6.52
CA TYR A 724 -56.31 5.79 7.22
C TYR A 724 -55.20 6.39 8.12
N ARG A 725 -54.94 7.68 7.85
CA ARG A 725 -54.16 8.70 8.59
C ARG A 725 -52.64 8.61 8.62
#